data_AF-A0A915EMP9-F1
#
_entry.id   AF-A0A915EMP9-F1
#
_cell.length_a   1.000
_cell.length_b   1.000
_cell.length_c   1.000
_cell.angle_alpha   90.00
_cell.angle_beta   90.00
_cell.angle_gamma   90.00
#
_symmetry.space_group_name_H-M   'P 1'
#
loop_
_entity.id
_entity.type
_entity.pdbx_description
1 polymer ?
#
loop_
_entity_poly.entity_id
_entity_poly.type
_entity_poly.pdbx_seq_one_letter_code
_entity_poly.pdbx_strand_id
1 'polypeptide(L)'
;MAGDLDEDETNPVTASVQNFSSFAEKSPGKAKQHSMVLRRRSNTSLDSDSQMERLPSSAEFPAPADEVNLTAPLSTVASSSSASSSNEFSQDVITPSADTFRRMAVRRRHSLQQKDEEASCRSTLAATADEALFEPSSKFAKPDSPGEACGTNLTPLDYTIASEAKACPLDKIPDELLSTVFSYLVEGDLARCSPVSRRFHKISNDLGIWKQLYMQVYEYSTPLYHPISSKYELREPHRWRNCVNPWKDSFVQLRHGVHVRPGQSPIYDRQPGRKIAHFESIELALKFVEARPDLEKLIFLHTGRYTPDPIVIGSAVQIIGASAGADVNIMRNVVLENQKDTTVSFIDGSLGAYLGYCTVIFNPDSQCSAPHTNHYALQITDESDVVIDYCIIHSSSFVGAALCVKKALATPRIKHCLVCDCENVGIFISDNAQGRFEDCEIARNNLAGVWVKNHANPNFRRCHIHHGRDVGIFTFDNGMGYFEKCNIHGNRISGIEVKHHANPTVVRCDIHHGQTGGFMSMKRDIFTGNQGGVYIFGEGRGLIEQNNIYGNALAGIQIRTNSDPIVRLNKIHDGLHGGIYVHEKGKGLIEENEVYGNTLAGIWVTTGSSPILRKNRIHSGKQVGVYFYDSGHGLLEENDIFNHLYSGVQIRTGSNPKITRNKIWGGQNGGVLVYNNGMGVLEDNEIFDNAMAGVWIKTDSNPTLRRNKIYDGRDGGVCIFNRGRGLLEDNDIYRNAQAGVLISTESNPVLKRNRIFEGRAAGLCLATDVRPVLRENRMYDNHNAVDRAVARGYCLFKISSCTSFPMHDFYRCVTCRTTDRNAICVNCISVCHRGHQVEFVRHDRFFCDCGAGTLEQQNCCLQTEIRDNDTVYDSAIPTETETGAAI
;
A
#
# COMPACT_ATOMS: atom_id res chain seq x y z
N MET A 1 -59.05 31.84 19.21
CA MET A 1 -60.34 31.61 18.51
C MET A 1 -60.33 30.17 18.00
N ALA A 2 -61.50 29.60 17.72
CA ALA A 2 -61.69 28.16 17.47
C ALA A 2 -60.77 27.55 16.38
N GLY A 3 -60.43 26.25 16.46
CA GLY A 3 -60.73 25.31 17.55
C GLY A 3 -60.54 23.84 17.18
N ASP A 4 -60.55 23.02 18.23
CA ASP A 4 -61.09 21.65 18.31
C ASP A 4 -60.40 20.49 17.55
N LEU A 5 -60.27 19.27 18.11
CA LEU A 5 -60.37 18.79 19.50
C LEU A 5 -59.58 17.45 19.63
N ASP A 6 -58.77 17.34 20.68
CA ASP A 6 -58.62 16.26 21.67
C ASP A 6 -58.33 14.76 21.32
N GLU A 7 -57.28 14.27 22.02
CA GLU A 7 -57.21 13.06 22.88
C GLU A 7 -57.28 11.61 22.31
N ASP A 8 -56.72 10.58 22.97
CA ASP A 8 -55.48 10.42 23.78
C ASP A 8 -55.21 8.90 24.04
N GLU A 9 -54.26 8.59 24.94
CA GLU A 9 -54.09 7.40 25.80
C GLU A 9 -53.44 6.11 25.25
N THR A 10 -52.15 5.99 25.61
CA THR A 10 -51.46 4.83 26.24
C THR A 10 -51.43 3.44 25.55
N ASN A 11 -50.26 2.81 25.28
CA ASN A 11 -49.33 2.14 26.21
C ASN A 11 -49.96 1.08 27.17
N PRO A 12 -49.22 0.05 27.65
CA PRO A 12 -47.94 -0.53 27.18
C PRO A 12 -47.92 -2.10 27.22
N VAL A 13 -46.71 -2.69 27.37
CA VAL A 13 -46.35 -3.99 28.00
C VAL A 13 -45.74 -5.08 27.08
N THR A 14 -44.69 -5.68 27.64
CA THR A 14 -43.76 -6.70 27.14
C THR A 14 -44.36 -8.08 26.84
N ALA A 15 -43.71 -8.83 25.93
CA ALA A 15 -43.35 -10.24 26.18
C ALA A 15 -42.14 -10.70 25.33
N SER A 16 -41.17 -11.33 25.99
CA SER A 16 -40.15 -12.22 25.40
C SER A 16 -40.72 -13.61 25.07
N VAL A 17 -40.03 -14.44 24.26
CA VAL A 17 -39.63 -15.84 24.60
C VAL A 17 -39.02 -16.65 23.40
N GLN A 18 -37.86 -17.26 23.67
CA GLN A 18 -37.25 -18.52 23.15
C GLN A 18 -37.21 -18.91 21.65
N ASN A 19 -35.98 -19.22 21.21
CA ASN A 19 -35.49 -20.54 20.71
C ASN A 19 -36.50 -21.57 20.16
N PHE A 20 -36.16 -22.23 19.04
CA PHE A 20 -35.47 -23.54 19.08
C PHE A 20 -34.90 -23.98 17.70
N SER A 21 -34.16 -25.09 17.69
CA SER A 21 -33.31 -25.60 16.60
C SER A 21 -33.87 -26.82 15.83
N SER A 22 -33.51 -26.97 14.55
CA SER A 22 -33.20 -28.27 13.90
C SER A 22 -32.49 -28.01 12.55
N PHE A 23 -31.34 -28.62 12.21
CA PHE A 23 -31.07 -30.02 11.88
C PHE A 23 -31.78 -30.55 10.62
N ALA A 24 -31.02 -30.72 9.53
CA ALA A 24 -30.82 -32.01 8.85
C ALA A 24 -29.80 -31.91 7.70
N GLU A 25 -28.93 -32.91 7.56
CA GLU A 25 -28.04 -33.09 6.40
C GLU A 25 -28.74 -33.91 5.29
N LYS A 26 -28.29 -33.77 4.03
CA LYS A 26 -28.13 -34.92 3.11
C LYS A 26 -27.38 -34.60 1.80
N SER A 27 -26.58 -35.57 1.38
CA SER A 27 -26.02 -35.77 0.03
C SER A 27 -25.97 -37.30 -0.22
N PRO A 28 -25.52 -37.81 -1.39
CA PRO A 28 -25.25 -37.18 -2.68
C PRO A 28 -26.07 -37.82 -3.84
N GLY A 29 -25.86 -37.39 -5.10
CA GLY A 29 -26.43 -38.06 -6.28
C GLY A 29 -25.74 -37.69 -7.60
N LYS A 30 -25.53 -38.67 -8.50
CA LYS A 30 -24.97 -38.49 -9.85
C LYS A 30 -26.03 -38.70 -10.93
N ALA A 31 -26.09 -37.83 -11.92
CA ALA A 31 -26.81 -38.03 -13.19
C ALA A 31 -26.10 -37.31 -14.35
N LYS A 32 -26.41 -37.67 -15.61
CA LYS A 32 -25.73 -37.17 -16.82
C LYS A 32 -26.52 -36.08 -17.56
N GLN A 33 -25.78 -35.31 -18.36
CA GLN A 33 -26.14 -34.58 -19.59
C GLN A 33 -27.62 -34.54 -20.03
N HIS A 34 -28.10 -33.34 -20.36
CA HIS A 34 -28.77 -33.07 -21.65
C HIS A 34 -28.73 -31.56 -21.97
N SER A 35 -28.03 -31.17 -23.04
CA SER A 35 -28.00 -29.78 -23.54
C SER A 35 -29.08 -29.57 -24.61
N MET A 36 -30.00 -28.63 -24.40
CA MET A 36 -31.12 -28.37 -25.31
C MET A 36 -30.98 -27.00 -26.00
N VAL A 37 -30.60 -27.01 -27.29
CA VAL A 37 -30.39 -25.78 -28.08
C VAL A 37 -31.70 -25.33 -28.74
N LEU A 38 -32.28 -24.23 -28.22
CA LEU A 38 -33.48 -23.63 -28.80
C LEU A 38 -33.13 -22.72 -29.99
N ARG A 39 -33.57 -23.12 -31.19
CA ARG A 39 -33.58 -22.26 -32.39
C ARG A 39 -34.65 -21.16 -32.24
N ARG A 40 -34.33 -19.91 -32.62
CA ARG A 40 -35.32 -18.92 -33.06
C ARG A 40 -34.97 -18.43 -34.47
N ARG A 41 -36.00 -18.02 -35.21
CA ARG A 41 -35.95 -17.70 -36.65
C ARG A 41 -35.81 -16.20 -36.89
N SER A 42 -35.12 -15.84 -37.96
CA SER A 42 -35.28 -14.56 -38.67
C SER A 42 -36.64 -14.48 -39.38
N ASN A 43 -37.22 -13.28 -39.50
CA ASN A 43 -38.39 -12.97 -40.34
C ASN A 43 -38.26 -11.52 -40.89
N THR A 44 -38.93 -11.21 -41.99
CA THR A 44 -38.71 -9.98 -42.80
C THR A 44 -40.00 -9.38 -43.40
N SER A 45 -40.22 -8.08 -43.22
CA SER A 45 -41.12 -7.16 -43.96
C SER A 45 -40.85 -5.72 -43.45
N LEU A 46 -40.89 -4.60 -44.21
CA LEU A 46 -41.94 -4.03 -45.10
C LEU A 46 -43.25 -3.73 -44.33
N ASP A 47 -43.98 -2.62 -44.43
CA ASP A 47 -43.87 -1.29 -45.12
C ASP A 47 -44.97 -0.35 -44.51
N SER A 48 -45.09 0.99 -44.67
CA SER A 48 -44.30 2.11 -45.29
C SER A 48 -44.77 3.49 -44.69
N ASP A 49 -44.19 4.62 -45.15
CA ASP A 49 -44.72 6.02 -45.10
C ASP A 49 -44.90 6.74 -43.73
N SER A 50 -45.00 8.08 -43.63
CA SER A 50 -44.42 9.21 -44.41
C SER A 50 -44.59 10.54 -43.62
N GLN A 51 -43.69 11.52 -43.82
CA GLN A 51 -44.00 12.94 -44.16
C GLN A 51 -42.74 13.83 -44.12
N MET A 52 -42.85 15.05 -44.65
CA MET A 52 -41.73 15.91 -45.06
C MET A 52 -42.09 17.39 -44.93
N GLU A 53 -41.27 18.16 -44.21
CA GLU A 53 -41.13 19.62 -44.40
C GLU A 53 -39.66 20.01 -44.58
N ARG A 54 -39.42 21.21 -45.13
CA ARG A 54 -38.12 21.62 -45.69
C ARG A 54 -37.73 23.04 -45.26
N LEU A 55 -36.43 23.23 -44.97
CA LEU A 55 -35.53 24.30 -45.46
C LEU A 55 -35.98 25.79 -45.37
N PRO A 56 -35.08 26.74 -45.03
CA PRO A 56 -33.92 27.04 -45.89
C PRO A 56 -32.60 27.35 -45.15
N SER A 57 -31.67 28.00 -45.86
CA SER A 57 -30.21 27.95 -45.70
C SER A 57 -29.54 29.34 -45.57
N SER A 58 -28.19 29.37 -45.54
CA SER A 58 -27.27 30.53 -45.44
C SER A 58 -27.11 31.11 -44.01
N ALA A 59 -26.01 31.80 -43.66
CA ALA A 59 -24.90 32.31 -44.48
C ALA A 59 -23.50 32.11 -43.83
N GLU A 60 -22.48 32.82 -44.32
CA GLU A 60 -21.04 32.60 -44.06
C GLU A 60 -20.45 33.41 -42.88
N PHE A 61 -19.14 33.25 -42.64
CA PHE A 61 -18.32 33.90 -41.60
C PHE A 61 -18.31 35.45 -41.67
N PRO A 62 -17.96 36.12 -40.56
CA PRO A 62 -16.58 36.61 -40.45
C PRO A 62 -15.92 36.39 -39.06
N ALA A 63 -14.62 36.65 -38.97
CA ALA A 63 -13.84 36.65 -37.72
C ALA A 63 -13.70 38.08 -37.13
N PRO A 64 -13.40 38.22 -35.82
CA PRO A 64 -13.05 39.49 -35.19
C PRO A 64 -11.52 39.71 -35.15
N ALA A 65 -11.11 40.98 -35.11
CA ALA A 65 -9.75 41.44 -34.81
C ALA A 65 -9.83 42.77 -34.03
N ASP A 66 -8.89 42.98 -33.10
CA ASP A 66 -8.32 44.24 -32.57
C ASP A 66 -9.27 45.38 -32.09
N GLU A 67 -8.98 46.23 -31.10
CA GLU A 67 -7.90 46.33 -30.10
C GLU A 67 -8.51 46.96 -28.80
N VAL A 68 -7.80 47.33 -27.72
CA VAL A 68 -7.05 48.60 -27.55
C VAL A 68 -6.23 48.55 -26.24
N ASN A 69 -5.04 49.16 -26.28
CA ASN A 69 -4.04 49.27 -25.21
C ASN A 69 -4.35 50.28 -24.08
N LEU A 70 -3.58 50.25 -22.99
CA LEU A 70 -3.01 51.47 -22.37
C LEU A 70 -1.71 51.25 -21.54
N THR A 71 -0.57 51.43 -22.22
CA THR A 71 0.71 52.03 -21.76
C THR A 71 1.62 51.40 -20.67
N ALA A 72 2.94 51.46 -20.96
CA ALA A 72 4.08 51.24 -20.04
C ALA A 72 4.78 52.59 -19.68
N PRO A 73 6.03 52.57 -19.16
CA PRO A 73 7.13 53.13 -19.96
C PRO A 73 8.47 52.34 -19.92
N LEU A 74 9.49 52.82 -20.67
CA LEU A 74 10.70 52.06 -21.10
C LEU A 74 12.05 52.55 -20.53
N SER A 75 13.07 51.67 -20.63
CA SER A 75 14.40 51.94 -21.25
C SER A 75 15.04 50.58 -21.62
N THR A 76 15.57 50.27 -22.83
CA THR A 76 16.71 50.82 -23.62
C THR A 76 18.07 50.68 -22.89
N VAL A 77 19.21 50.32 -23.50
CA VAL A 77 19.71 50.52 -24.90
C VAL A 77 20.31 49.21 -25.50
N ALA A 78 21.03 49.28 -26.63
CA ALA A 78 21.25 48.19 -27.61
C ALA A 78 22.68 47.60 -27.68
N SER A 79 22.95 46.91 -28.80
CA SER A 79 23.98 45.88 -29.04
C SER A 79 25.33 46.37 -29.60
N SER A 80 26.34 45.48 -29.58
CA SER A 80 27.45 45.45 -30.56
C SER A 80 28.04 44.04 -30.68
N SER A 81 28.92 43.79 -31.65
CA SER A 81 29.49 42.47 -31.96
C SER A 81 30.94 42.56 -32.46
N SER A 82 31.74 41.51 -32.25
CA SER A 82 32.99 41.17 -32.98
C SER A 82 33.62 39.89 -32.38
N ALA A 83 34.72 39.39 -32.95
CA ALA A 83 35.32 38.09 -32.60
C ALA A 83 36.86 38.05 -32.77
N SER A 84 37.44 36.89 -32.46
CA SER A 84 38.76 36.34 -32.87
C SER A 84 39.97 36.43 -31.92
N SER A 85 40.84 35.39 -32.01
CA SER A 85 42.23 35.26 -31.51
C SER A 85 42.46 35.19 -29.97
N SER A 86 43.42 34.42 -29.44
CA SER A 86 44.29 33.35 -30.01
C SER A 86 45.13 32.60 -28.93
N ASN A 87 45.65 31.42 -29.29
CA ASN A 87 46.76 30.62 -28.68
C ASN A 87 46.45 29.65 -27.51
N GLU A 88 47.23 28.58 -27.28
CA GLU A 88 47.80 27.49 -28.13
C GLU A 88 48.61 26.49 -27.24
N PHE A 89 49.01 25.31 -27.79
CA PHE A 89 49.89 24.26 -27.20
C PHE A 89 49.37 23.48 -25.96
N SER A 90 49.53 22.14 -25.84
CA SER A 90 49.87 21.12 -26.85
C SER A 90 49.60 19.68 -26.38
N GLN A 91 49.27 18.79 -27.33
CA GLN A 91 49.66 17.35 -27.45
C GLN A 91 49.34 16.34 -26.31
N ASP A 92 49.23 15.02 -26.57
CA ASP A 92 49.50 14.22 -27.79
C ASP A 92 48.52 13.03 -27.98
N VAL A 93 48.60 12.32 -29.12
CA VAL A 93 47.65 11.25 -29.53
C VAL A 93 48.33 9.89 -29.75
N ILE A 94 47.75 8.80 -29.22
CA ILE A 94 47.99 7.41 -29.67
C ILE A 94 46.67 6.61 -29.68
N THR A 95 46.45 5.81 -30.73
CA THR A 95 45.47 4.68 -30.77
C THR A 95 46.23 3.41 -31.18
N PRO A 96 45.70 2.18 -30.97
CA PRO A 96 45.07 1.50 -32.12
C PRO A 96 44.06 0.34 -31.85
N SER A 97 43.24 0.06 -32.88
CA SER A 97 42.78 -1.28 -33.31
C SER A 97 41.80 -2.10 -32.43
N ALA A 98 41.38 -3.27 -32.96
CA ALA A 98 40.14 -3.98 -32.61
C ALA A 98 40.28 -5.52 -32.58
N ASP A 99 39.16 -6.20 -32.30
CA ASP A 99 38.85 -7.64 -32.42
C ASP A 99 39.61 -8.67 -31.56
N THR A 100 38.84 -9.44 -30.77
CA THR A 100 38.68 -10.91 -30.97
C THR A 100 37.59 -11.49 -30.04
N PHE A 101 36.69 -12.30 -30.59
CA PHE A 101 35.66 -13.04 -29.82
C PHE A 101 36.25 -14.12 -28.89
N ARG A 102 35.67 -14.29 -27.70
CA ARG A 102 35.65 -15.59 -27.00
C ARG A 102 34.26 -15.94 -26.45
N ARG A 103 33.85 -17.18 -26.70
CA ARG A 103 32.59 -17.78 -26.20
C ARG A 103 32.76 -18.25 -24.75
N MET A 104 31.73 -18.07 -23.93
CA MET A 104 31.42 -19.00 -22.83
C MET A 104 29.95 -19.39 -22.89
N ALA A 105 29.66 -20.67 -22.70
CA ALA A 105 28.32 -21.23 -22.88
C ALA A 105 27.63 -21.46 -21.53
N VAL A 106 26.42 -20.93 -21.37
CA VAL A 106 25.58 -21.17 -20.18
C VAL A 106 25.02 -22.60 -20.25
N ARG A 107 25.34 -23.42 -19.24
CA ARG A 107 24.83 -24.79 -19.13
C ARG A 107 23.37 -24.80 -18.67
N ARG A 108 22.49 -25.49 -19.40
CA ARG A 108 21.18 -25.92 -18.88
C ARG A 108 21.39 -26.85 -17.69
N ARG A 109 20.54 -26.76 -16.66
CA ARG A 109 20.33 -27.81 -15.65
C ARG A 109 18.92 -28.37 -15.79
N HIS A 110 18.78 -29.68 -15.62
CA HIS A 110 17.48 -30.35 -15.56
C HIS A 110 16.77 -30.07 -14.23
N SER A 111 15.45 -30.02 -14.27
CA SER A 111 14.61 -30.23 -13.09
C SER A 111 14.52 -31.71 -12.73
N LEU A 112 14.31 -31.99 -11.45
CA LEU A 112 13.96 -33.32 -10.92
C LEU A 112 12.62 -33.23 -10.18
N GLN A 113 11.90 -34.35 -10.11
CA GLN A 113 10.56 -34.44 -9.55
C GLN A 113 10.55 -35.16 -8.19
N GLN A 114 9.84 -34.58 -7.23
CA GLN A 114 9.20 -35.23 -6.06
C GLN A 114 8.02 -34.29 -5.71
N LYS A 115 6.73 -34.66 -5.68
CA LYS A 115 5.99 -35.78 -5.06
C LYS A 115 5.87 -35.69 -3.53
N ASP A 116 4.68 -35.25 -3.12
CA ASP A 116 3.79 -35.76 -2.06
C ASP A 116 4.34 -36.00 -0.64
N GLU A 117 3.83 -35.24 0.36
CA GLU A 117 2.82 -35.74 1.33
C GLU A 117 2.37 -34.62 2.32
N GLU A 118 1.49 -34.94 3.28
CA GLU A 118 0.66 -33.99 4.05
C GLU A 118 1.21 -33.61 5.46
N ALA A 119 0.60 -32.54 6.02
CA ALA A 119 0.04 -32.46 7.38
C ALA A 119 0.61 -31.43 8.40
N SER A 120 -0.32 -31.04 9.30
CA SER A 120 -0.13 -30.42 10.63
C SER A 120 0.16 -28.91 10.73
N CYS A 121 -0.66 -28.24 11.54
CA CYS A 121 -0.56 -26.81 11.84
C CYS A 121 0.24 -26.54 13.13
N ARG A 122 0.98 -25.43 13.19
CA ARG A 122 1.06 -24.54 14.38
C ARG A 122 1.78 -23.23 14.06
N SER A 123 1.50 -22.19 14.84
CA SER A 123 2.03 -20.84 14.70
C SER A 123 2.94 -20.45 15.86
N THR A 124 4.04 -19.72 15.59
CA THR A 124 4.49 -18.56 16.40
C THR A 124 5.67 -17.80 15.76
N LEU A 125 5.59 -16.47 15.82
CA LEU A 125 6.65 -15.45 16.02
C LEU A 125 8.08 -15.61 15.44
N ALA A 126 8.38 -14.67 14.53
CA ALA A 126 9.54 -13.73 14.57
C ALA A 126 11.00 -14.17 14.26
N ALA A 127 11.50 -13.60 13.16
CA ALA A 127 12.77 -12.87 13.01
C ALA A 127 14.15 -13.57 13.13
N THR A 128 14.75 -13.84 11.96
CA THR A 128 16.18 -13.58 11.60
C THR A 128 16.17 -13.10 10.13
N ALA A 129 16.94 -12.12 9.62
CA ALA A 129 18.31 -11.65 9.88
C ALA A 129 19.39 -12.50 9.17
N ASP A 130 19.70 -12.15 7.91
CA ASP A 130 20.85 -12.66 7.16
C ASP A 130 22.14 -11.93 7.55
N GLU A 131 23.22 -12.68 7.79
CA GLU A 131 24.58 -12.14 7.97
C GLU A 131 25.41 -12.27 6.69
N ALA A 132 26.19 -11.24 6.37
CA ALA A 132 27.16 -11.24 5.27
C ALA A 132 28.54 -10.73 5.73
N LEU A 133 29.21 -11.59 6.50
CA LEU A 133 30.67 -11.70 6.74
C LEU A 133 31.59 -10.60 6.16
N PHE A 134 32.28 -9.86 7.02
CA PHE A 134 33.67 -9.43 6.78
C PHE A 134 34.44 -9.27 8.10
N GLU A 135 35.70 -9.71 8.13
CA GLU A 135 36.55 -9.76 9.33
C GLU A 135 37.36 -8.44 9.57
N PRO A 136 37.93 -8.24 10.77
CA PRO A 136 38.16 -6.90 11.30
C PRO A 136 39.50 -6.25 10.91
N SER A 137 39.51 -4.91 10.92
CA SER A 137 40.73 -4.10 11.10
C SER A 137 40.51 -3.05 12.20
N SER A 138 41.59 -2.66 12.88
CA SER A 138 41.51 -1.99 14.18
C SER A 138 41.68 -0.46 14.14
N LYS A 139 40.93 0.23 15.02
CA LYS A 139 41.18 1.53 15.69
C LYS A 139 40.17 2.65 15.39
N PHE A 140 39.45 3.03 16.45
CA PHE A 140 39.05 4.39 16.85
C PHE A 140 38.57 5.40 15.79
N ALA A 141 37.24 5.53 15.70
CA ALA A 141 36.56 6.84 15.85
C ALA A 141 35.14 6.62 16.40
N LYS A 142 34.64 7.55 17.23
CA LYS A 142 33.22 7.63 17.62
C LYS A 142 32.68 9.00 17.18
N PRO A 143 31.52 9.07 16.51
CA PRO A 143 30.72 10.29 16.45
C PRO A 143 29.79 10.36 17.67
N ASP A 144 30.16 11.24 18.60
CA ASP A 144 29.33 12.10 19.45
C ASP A 144 27.86 11.74 19.74
N SER A 145 27.56 11.61 21.04
CA SER A 145 26.22 11.79 21.59
C SER A 145 26.08 13.24 22.08
N PRO A 146 25.12 14.04 21.61
CA PRO A 146 25.07 15.47 21.91
C PRO A 146 24.48 15.76 23.30
N GLY A 147 25.10 16.71 24.03
CA GLY A 147 24.42 17.47 25.09
C GLY A 147 24.67 17.04 26.55
N GLU A 148 25.94 16.95 26.99
CA GLU A 148 26.23 17.12 28.42
C GLU A 148 26.05 18.61 28.82
N ALA A 149 25.24 18.88 29.85
CA ALA A 149 24.92 20.24 30.29
C ALA A 149 25.13 20.41 31.81
N CYS A 150 26.39 20.66 32.18
CA CYS A 150 26.86 21.32 33.42
C CYS A 150 25.96 21.24 34.68
N GLY A 151 25.86 20.06 35.29
CA GLY A 151 25.45 19.91 36.69
C GLY A 151 26.67 20.02 37.61
N THR A 152 26.60 20.88 38.64
CA THR A 152 27.72 21.21 39.55
C THR A 152 28.52 20.01 40.07
N ASN A 153 29.86 20.12 40.00
CA ASN A 153 30.86 19.15 40.48
C ASN A 153 30.45 18.30 41.70
N LEU A 154 29.87 17.14 41.44
CA LEU A 154 29.95 15.97 42.30
C LEU A 154 30.81 14.95 41.58
N THR A 155 32.09 14.90 41.94
CA THR A 155 32.93 13.75 41.60
C THR A 155 32.25 12.48 42.14
N PRO A 156 32.37 11.33 41.46
CA PRO A 156 32.12 10.05 42.11
C PRO A 156 32.99 10.02 43.36
N LEU A 157 32.35 9.97 44.53
CA LEU A 157 33.06 9.84 45.79
C LEU A 157 33.53 8.40 45.91
N ASP A 158 34.64 8.11 45.23
CA ASP A 158 35.50 6.97 45.47
C ASP A 158 35.97 7.04 46.93
N TYR A 159 35.14 6.50 47.82
CA TYR A 159 35.54 6.05 49.15
C TYR A 159 36.46 4.83 49.01
N THR A 160 37.60 5.06 48.36
CA THR A 160 38.85 4.37 48.69
C THR A 160 38.95 4.39 50.20
N ILE A 161 38.86 3.21 50.81
CA ILE A 161 38.64 3.09 52.25
C ILE A 161 39.84 3.70 52.96
N ALA A 162 39.64 4.89 53.55
CA ALA A 162 40.66 5.56 54.32
C ALA A 162 41.08 4.66 55.49
N SER A 163 42.27 4.07 55.36
CA SER A 163 42.91 3.31 56.43
C SER A 163 43.02 4.20 57.67
N GLU A 164 42.73 3.63 58.83
CA GLU A 164 42.83 4.30 60.14
C GLU A 164 41.82 5.45 60.40
N ALA A 165 40.66 5.44 59.73
CA ALA A 165 39.49 6.15 60.25
C ALA A 165 39.15 5.66 61.67
N LYS A 166 39.49 6.48 62.69
CA LYS A 166 39.19 6.27 64.12
C LYS A 166 37.78 5.72 64.31
N ALA A 167 37.66 4.65 65.08
CA ALA A 167 36.38 3.99 65.33
C ALA A 167 35.35 4.99 65.89
N CYS A 168 34.29 5.27 65.12
CA CYS A 168 33.25 6.19 65.56
C CYS A 168 32.45 5.52 66.70
N PRO A 169 32.09 6.24 67.78
CA PRO A 169 31.18 5.70 68.80
C PRO A 169 29.87 5.16 68.21
N LEU A 170 29.40 5.77 67.11
CA LEU A 170 28.22 5.35 66.35
C LEU A 170 28.36 3.96 65.71
N ASP A 171 29.57 3.53 65.34
CA ASP A 171 29.78 2.22 64.72
C ASP A 171 29.57 1.05 65.73
N LYS A 172 29.50 1.35 67.04
CA LYS A 172 29.19 0.38 68.11
C LYS A 172 27.69 0.27 68.44
N ILE A 173 26.84 1.13 67.89
CA ILE A 173 25.40 1.12 68.18
C ILE A 173 24.72 -0.05 67.45
N PRO A 174 23.79 -0.79 68.09
CA PRO A 174 22.97 -1.82 67.44
C PRO A 174 22.15 -1.29 66.25
N ASP A 175 21.92 -2.13 65.25
CA ASP A 175 21.25 -1.73 64.00
C ASP A 175 19.78 -1.36 64.23
N GLU A 176 19.14 -1.90 65.27
CA GLU A 176 17.78 -1.59 65.71
C GLU A 176 17.66 -0.16 66.22
N LEU A 177 18.66 0.33 66.99
CA LEU A 177 18.69 1.70 67.48
C LEU A 177 19.04 2.69 66.35
N LEU A 178 19.93 2.32 65.43
CA LEU A 178 20.22 3.15 64.25
C LEU A 178 19.01 3.24 63.32
N SER A 179 18.28 2.13 63.11
CA SER A 179 17.03 2.11 62.35
C SER A 179 15.93 2.93 63.04
N THR A 180 15.88 2.91 64.38
CA THR A 180 14.96 3.74 65.17
C THR A 180 15.30 5.22 65.01
N VAL A 181 16.56 5.63 65.09
CA VAL A 181 17.00 7.02 64.81
C VAL A 181 16.62 7.41 63.38
N PHE A 182 16.88 6.55 62.40
CA PHE A 182 16.53 6.79 61.00
C PHE A 182 15.01 6.91 60.75
N SER A 183 14.17 6.30 61.59
CA SER A 183 12.70 6.45 61.49
C SER A 183 12.20 7.85 61.87
N TYR A 184 12.99 8.63 62.63
CA TYR A 184 12.67 10.02 62.98
C TYR A 184 13.25 11.07 62.01
N LEU A 185 14.08 10.66 61.05
CA LEU A 185 14.68 11.58 60.09
C LEU A 185 13.74 11.85 58.92
N VAL A 186 13.65 13.12 58.52
CA VAL A 186 13.02 13.50 57.25
C VAL A 186 13.75 12.87 56.09
N GLU A 187 12.99 12.52 55.06
CA GLU A 187 13.46 11.80 53.87
C GLU A 187 14.66 12.48 53.17
N GLY A 188 14.72 13.82 53.18
CA GLY A 188 15.89 14.58 52.75
C GLY A 188 17.16 14.35 53.59
N ASP A 189 17.05 14.18 54.91
CA ASP A 189 18.18 13.91 55.81
C ASP A 189 18.60 12.44 55.81
N LEU A 190 17.63 11.52 55.77
CA LEU A 190 17.93 10.09 55.65
C LEU A 190 18.76 9.78 54.39
N ALA A 191 18.48 10.47 53.28
CA ALA A 191 19.32 10.40 52.08
C ALA A 191 20.76 10.89 52.33
N ARG A 192 20.90 12.02 53.06
CA ARG A 192 22.17 12.67 53.40
C ARG A 192 22.99 11.97 54.48
N CYS A 193 22.47 11.00 55.23
CA CYS A 193 23.19 10.34 56.33
C CYS A 193 24.39 9.45 55.92
N SER A 194 24.55 9.11 54.64
CA SER A 194 25.58 8.17 54.18
C SER A 194 27.07 8.55 54.39
N PRO A 195 27.48 9.82 54.58
CA PRO A 195 28.87 10.16 54.93
C PRO A 195 29.23 10.08 56.42
N VAL A 196 28.25 9.90 57.33
CA VAL A 196 28.44 10.15 58.78
C VAL A 196 29.35 9.13 59.46
N SER A 197 29.27 7.85 59.09
CA SER A 197 30.14 6.77 59.58
C SER A 197 30.09 5.57 58.63
N ARG A 198 30.98 4.58 58.79
CA ARG A 198 30.91 3.35 57.98
C ARG A 198 29.63 2.56 58.24
N ARG A 199 29.12 2.53 59.48
CA ARG A 199 27.84 1.88 59.81
C ARG A 199 26.64 2.65 59.26
N PHE A 200 26.65 3.99 59.36
CA PHE A 200 25.64 4.85 58.72
C PHE A 200 25.63 4.67 57.20
N HIS A 201 26.79 4.62 56.55
CA HIS A 201 26.90 4.39 55.11
C HIS A 201 26.27 3.05 54.68
N LYS A 202 26.52 1.97 55.43
CA LYS A 202 25.93 0.65 55.15
C LYS A 202 24.41 0.67 55.26
N ILE A 203 23.86 1.11 56.39
CA ILE A 203 22.42 1.03 56.67
C ILE A 203 21.64 2.02 55.80
N SER A 204 22.13 3.26 55.66
CA SER A 204 21.45 4.30 54.84
C SER A 204 21.57 4.08 53.33
N ASN A 205 22.18 2.99 52.88
CA ASN A 205 22.21 2.54 51.48
C ASN A 205 21.64 1.12 51.29
N ASP A 206 20.95 0.54 52.28
CA ASP A 206 20.36 -0.80 52.15
C ASP A 206 19.26 -0.87 51.07
N LEU A 207 19.34 -1.86 50.18
CA LEU A 207 18.42 -2.01 49.05
C LEU A 207 17.01 -2.46 49.47
N GLY A 208 16.88 -3.24 50.55
CA GLY A 208 15.60 -3.73 51.06
C GLY A 208 14.81 -2.61 51.74
N ILE A 209 15.48 -1.86 52.63
CA ILE A 209 14.88 -0.71 53.34
C ILE A 209 14.45 0.36 52.33
N TRP A 210 15.32 0.77 51.41
CA TRP A 210 14.96 1.78 50.42
C TRP A 210 13.88 1.30 49.45
N LYS A 211 13.86 0.01 49.05
CA LYS A 211 12.74 -0.53 48.25
C LYS A 211 11.41 -0.46 49.01
N GLN A 212 11.36 -0.87 50.28
CA GLN A 212 10.13 -0.81 51.08
C GLN A 212 9.64 0.62 51.29
N LEU A 213 10.55 1.55 51.62
CA LEU A 213 10.26 2.98 51.74
C LEU A 213 9.70 3.56 50.43
N TYR A 214 10.37 3.28 49.31
CA TYR A 214 9.99 3.78 47.99
C TYR A 214 8.61 3.27 47.56
N MET A 215 8.34 1.97 47.74
CA MET A 215 7.03 1.37 47.43
C MET A 215 5.89 1.95 48.29
N GLN A 216 6.15 2.35 49.54
CA GLN A 216 5.13 3.02 50.38
C GLN A 216 4.77 4.43 49.86
N VAL A 217 5.76 5.16 49.33
CA VAL A 217 5.60 6.55 48.89
C VAL A 217 5.08 6.66 47.45
N TYR A 218 5.58 5.82 46.54
CA TYR A 218 5.32 5.94 45.10
C TYR A 218 4.54 4.76 44.47
N GLU A 219 4.23 3.71 45.24
CA GLU A 219 3.59 2.45 44.79
C GLU A 219 4.36 1.61 43.74
N TYR A 220 5.24 2.21 42.92
CA TYR A 220 5.97 1.51 41.86
C TYR A 220 6.77 0.30 42.36
N SER A 221 6.65 -0.83 41.65
CA SER A 221 7.41 -2.06 41.89
C SER A 221 8.84 -2.06 41.31
N THR A 222 9.20 -1.00 40.58
CA THR A 222 10.47 -0.75 39.88
C THR A 222 10.81 0.74 40.06
N PRO A 223 12.06 1.16 40.30
CA PRO A 223 12.35 2.57 40.55
C PRO A 223 12.26 3.41 39.28
N LEU A 224 11.68 4.60 39.40
CA LEU A 224 11.48 5.54 38.32
C LEU A 224 12.72 6.43 38.14
N TYR A 225 13.37 6.34 36.98
CA TYR A 225 14.53 7.15 36.63
C TYR A 225 14.11 8.51 36.06
N HIS A 226 14.50 9.58 36.74
CA HIS A 226 14.15 10.95 36.39
C HIS A 226 15.38 11.87 36.49
N PRO A 227 16.20 11.96 35.41
CA PRO A 227 17.44 12.74 35.41
C PRO A 227 17.25 14.22 35.02
N ILE A 228 16.16 14.55 34.31
CA ILE A 228 15.78 15.88 33.82
C ILE A 228 14.26 15.95 33.66
N SER A 229 13.71 17.17 33.63
CA SER A 229 12.28 17.41 33.37
C SER A 229 11.78 16.77 32.06
N SER A 230 10.50 16.42 32.01
CA SER A 230 9.84 15.70 30.91
C SER A 230 10.45 14.33 30.53
N LYS A 231 11.29 13.73 31.40
CA LYS A 231 11.90 12.42 31.19
C LYS A 231 11.71 11.50 32.39
N TYR A 232 10.99 10.41 32.18
CA TYR A 232 10.62 9.42 33.17
C TYR A 232 10.71 8.00 32.58
N GLU A 233 11.46 7.10 33.20
CA GLU A 233 11.71 5.74 32.72
C GLU A 233 11.65 4.75 33.90
N LEU A 234 10.70 3.81 33.93
CA LEU A 234 10.71 2.73 34.92
C LEU A 234 11.85 1.77 34.62
N ARG A 235 12.88 1.78 35.48
CA ARG A 235 14.18 1.21 35.16
C ARG A 235 14.59 0.17 36.18
N GLU A 236 14.62 -1.10 35.75
CA GLU A 236 15.06 -2.20 36.60
C GLU A 236 16.42 -1.91 37.28
N PRO A 237 16.57 -2.14 38.60
CA PRO A 237 17.74 -1.66 39.35
C PRO A 237 19.08 -2.08 38.74
N HIS A 238 19.16 -3.30 38.20
CA HIS A 238 20.37 -3.84 37.56
C HIS A 238 20.70 -3.20 36.19
N ARG A 239 19.80 -2.40 35.60
CA ARG A 239 20.06 -1.59 34.38
C ARG A 239 20.63 -0.21 34.73
N TRP A 240 20.56 0.21 36.00
CA TRP A 240 20.97 1.54 36.44
C TRP A 240 22.48 1.57 36.76
N ARG A 241 23.29 1.88 35.73
CA ARG A 241 24.75 1.97 35.84
C ARG A 241 25.19 3.14 36.74
N ASN A 242 26.36 3.00 37.36
CA ASN A 242 27.04 4.01 38.18
C ASN A 242 26.20 4.50 39.39
N CYS A 243 25.31 3.65 39.90
CA CYS A 243 24.44 3.93 41.03
C CYS A 243 24.62 2.87 42.12
N VAL A 244 24.73 3.30 43.38
CA VAL A 244 24.92 2.39 44.54
C VAL A 244 23.58 1.84 45.04
N ASN A 245 22.51 2.65 45.00
CA ASN A 245 21.17 2.24 45.39
C ASN A 245 20.11 2.95 44.52
N PRO A 246 19.60 2.29 43.45
CA PRO A 246 18.65 2.90 42.52
C PRO A 246 17.34 3.39 43.16
N TRP A 247 16.88 2.73 44.23
CA TRP A 247 15.70 3.16 44.98
C TRP A 247 15.94 4.47 45.72
N LYS A 248 17.12 4.62 46.32
CA LYS A 248 17.55 5.85 47.01
C LYS A 248 17.75 7.00 46.02
N ASP A 249 18.45 6.77 44.92
CA ASP A 249 18.75 7.82 43.94
C ASP A 249 17.47 8.28 43.22
N SER A 250 16.55 7.35 42.92
CA SER A 250 15.20 7.67 42.45
C SER A 250 14.40 8.47 43.49
N PHE A 251 14.40 8.07 44.78
CA PHE A 251 13.76 8.84 45.84
C PHE A 251 14.32 10.28 45.93
N VAL A 252 15.64 10.42 45.81
CA VAL A 252 16.35 11.72 45.82
C VAL A 252 15.92 12.61 44.65
N GLN A 253 15.61 12.03 43.49
CA GLN A 253 15.11 12.73 42.29
C GLN A 253 13.63 13.13 42.39
N LEU A 254 12.82 12.49 43.24
CA LEU A 254 11.36 12.58 43.19
C LEU A 254 10.70 13.18 44.45
N ARG A 255 11.46 13.35 45.54
CA ARG A 255 10.97 13.78 46.87
C ARG A 255 10.37 15.20 46.94
N HIS A 256 10.54 16.04 45.92
CA HIS A 256 9.95 17.40 45.88
C HIS A 256 8.53 17.42 45.30
N GLY A 257 8.12 16.34 44.62
CA GLY A 257 6.79 16.23 44.05
C GLY A 257 5.69 16.09 45.12
N VAL A 258 4.47 16.38 44.71
CA VAL A 258 3.26 16.28 45.55
C VAL A 258 2.42 15.08 45.13
N HIS A 259 1.67 14.51 46.07
CA HIS A 259 0.89 13.29 45.84
C HIS A 259 -0.62 13.57 45.86
N VAL A 260 -1.37 13.10 44.88
CA VAL A 260 -2.84 13.13 44.91
C VAL A 260 -3.35 11.73 45.24
N ARG A 261 -4.03 11.58 46.37
CA ARG A 261 -4.60 10.31 46.85
C ARG A 261 -5.94 10.53 47.58
N PRO A 262 -7.08 10.48 46.87
CA PRO A 262 -8.40 10.68 47.48
C PRO A 262 -8.70 9.65 48.58
N GLY A 263 -9.31 10.10 49.67
CA GLY A 263 -9.71 9.29 50.82
C GLY A 263 -8.57 8.80 51.71
N GLN A 264 -7.31 9.17 51.45
CA GLN A 264 -6.14 8.65 52.18
C GLN A 264 -5.56 9.59 53.25
N SER A 265 -6.17 10.76 53.52
CA SER A 265 -5.79 11.68 54.61
C SER A 265 -5.21 11.01 55.89
N PRO A 266 -5.84 9.97 56.50
CA PRO A 266 -5.36 9.37 57.75
C PRO A 266 -4.00 8.66 57.68
N ILE A 267 -3.43 8.43 56.48
CA ILE A 267 -2.10 7.82 56.30
C ILE A 267 -0.99 8.85 56.61
N TYR A 268 -1.23 10.12 56.36
CA TYR A 268 -0.20 11.16 56.41
C TYR A 268 0.01 11.75 57.81
N ASP A 269 -1.06 11.94 58.58
CA ASP A 269 -1.02 12.48 59.95
C ASP A 269 -0.28 11.58 60.96
N ARG A 270 -0.02 10.31 60.60
CA ARG A 270 0.33 9.24 61.54
C ARG A 270 1.78 8.75 61.47
N GLN A 271 2.62 9.28 60.58
CA GLN A 271 4.03 8.91 60.49
C GLN A 271 4.95 10.02 61.02
N PRO A 272 5.43 9.95 62.27
CA PRO A 272 6.41 10.90 62.76
C PRO A 272 7.68 10.82 61.92
N GLY A 273 8.27 11.97 61.60
CA GLY A 273 9.53 12.07 60.86
C GLY A 273 9.41 12.22 59.34
N ARG A 274 8.22 12.14 58.70
CA ARG A 274 8.06 12.36 57.25
C ARG A 274 7.17 13.57 56.97
N LYS A 275 7.45 14.35 55.92
CA LYS A 275 6.65 15.55 55.55
C LYS A 275 6.29 15.61 54.07
N ILE A 276 5.69 14.53 53.57
CA ILE A 276 5.26 14.39 52.18
C ILE A 276 3.97 15.20 51.95
N ALA A 277 4.00 16.09 50.95
CA ALA A 277 2.85 16.92 50.58
C ALA A 277 1.82 16.08 49.80
N HIS A 278 0.57 16.12 50.24
CA HIS A 278 -0.52 15.29 49.74
C HIS A 278 -1.81 16.09 49.56
N PHE A 279 -2.66 15.68 48.62
CA PHE A 279 -3.92 16.33 48.27
C PHE A 279 -5.03 15.32 47.99
N GLU A 280 -6.25 15.70 48.34
CA GLU A 280 -7.47 14.94 48.06
C GLU A 280 -7.96 15.14 46.60
N SER A 281 -7.48 16.16 45.89
CA SER A 281 -7.86 16.45 44.49
C SER A 281 -6.71 17.04 43.67
N ILE A 282 -6.83 16.96 42.33
CA ILE A 282 -5.78 17.38 41.38
C ILE A 282 -5.70 18.91 41.31
N GLU A 283 -6.84 19.58 41.38
CA GLU A 283 -6.98 21.04 41.33
C GLU A 283 -6.32 21.71 42.55
N LEU A 284 -6.32 21.04 43.71
CA LEU A 284 -5.61 21.50 44.91
C LEU A 284 -4.10 21.33 44.76
N ALA A 285 -3.63 20.21 44.20
CA ALA A 285 -2.22 19.98 43.92
C ALA A 285 -1.66 20.97 42.88
N LEU A 286 -2.40 21.22 41.79
CA LEU A 286 -2.06 22.21 40.76
C LEU A 286 -1.86 23.60 41.37
N LYS A 287 -2.86 24.13 42.09
CA LYS A 287 -2.78 25.44 42.76
C LYS A 287 -1.58 25.55 43.71
N PHE A 288 -1.20 24.46 44.37
CA PHE A 288 -0.08 24.42 45.30
C PHE A 288 1.31 24.40 44.63
N VAL A 289 1.47 23.72 43.49
CA VAL A 289 2.72 23.75 42.71
C VAL A 289 2.84 25.02 41.85
N GLU A 290 1.72 25.58 41.40
CA GLU A 290 1.70 26.85 40.66
C GLU A 290 2.11 28.05 41.54
N ALA A 291 1.79 28.01 42.84
CA ALA A 291 2.24 28.99 43.82
C ALA A 291 3.75 28.91 44.16
N ARG A 292 4.54 28.08 43.46
CA ARG A 292 5.97 27.82 43.73
C ARG A 292 6.80 27.79 42.44
N PRO A 293 7.10 28.95 41.82
CA PRO A 293 7.86 29.01 40.58
C PRO A 293 9.32 28.53 40.72
N ASP A 294 9.89 28.55 41.93
CA ASP A 294 11.28 28.18 42.21
C ASP A 294 11.56 26.67 42.23
N LEU A 295 10.52 25.83 42.07
CA LEU A 295 10.60 24.37 42.12
C LEU A 295 9.94 23.75 40.89
N GLU A 296 10.39 22.56 40.51
CA GLU A 296 9.72 21.77 39.48
C GLU A 296 8.32 21.35 39.97
N LYS A 297 7.33 21.56 39.11
CA LYS A 297 5.91 21.33 39.37
C LYS A 297 5.53 19.85 39.19
N LEU A 298 6.06 18.97 40.04
CA LEU A 298 5.88 17.52 39.95
C LEU A 298 4.66 17.02 40.77
N ILE A 299 3.75 16.27 40.12
CA ILE A 299 2.52 15.72 40.70
C ILE A 299 2.42 14.22 40.43
N PHE A 300 2.34 13.40 41.49
CA PHE A 300 2.05 11.97 41.45
C PHE A 300 0.55 11.72 41.62
N LEU A 301 -0.11 11.17 40.60
CA LEU A 301 -1.50 10.73 40.65
C LEU A 301 -1.55 9.24 41.01
N HIS A 302 -2.02 8.90 42.20
CA HIS A 302 -2.01 7.50 42.64
C HIS A 302 -3.15 6.66 42.09
N THR A 303 -3.06 5.34 42.26
CA THR A 303 -4.10 4.35 41.94
C THR A 303 -5.51 4.85 42.30
N GLY A 304 -6.36 5.07 41.29
CA GLY A 304 -7.68 5.65 41.44
C GLY A 304 -8.32 6.09 40.12
N ARG A 305 -9.64 6.29 40.14
CA ARG A 305 -10.41 6.92 39.06
C ARG A 305 -10.84 8.31 39.52
N TYR A 306 -10.39 9.32 38.81
CA TYR A 306 -10.58 10.74 39.11
C TYR A 306 -11.60 11.32 38.13
N THR A 307 -12.61 12.01 38.67
CA THR A 307 -13.56 12.81 37.88
C THR A 307 -13.35 14.29 38.18
N PRO A 308 -12.27 14.90 37.66
CA PRO A 308 -11.89 16.28 37.98
C PRO A 308 -12.79 17.29 37.27
N ASP A 309 -12.74 18.54 37.73
CA ASP A 309 -13.13 19.66 36.86
C ASP A 309 -12.18 19.71 35.63
N PRO A 310 -12.58 20.29 34.49
CA PRO A 310 -11.79 20.23 33.25
C PRO A 310 -10.34 20.73 33.45
N ILE A 311 -9.35 19.84 33.28
CA ILE A 311 -7.96 20.14 33.64
C ILE A 311 -7.33 20.97 32.52
N VAL A 312 -7.19 22.28 32.76
CA VAL A 312 -6.50 23.21 31.85
C VAL A 312 -5.07 23.46 32.34
N ILE A 313 -4.09 23.15 31.50
CA ILE A 313 -2.66 23.27 31.80
C ILE A 313 -2.06 24.38 30.93
N GLY A 314 -1.68 25.48 31.58
CA GLY A 314 -0.95 26.62 31.00
C GLY A 314 0.43 26.85 31.63
N SER A 315 1.08 25.80 32.14
CA SER A 315 2.47 25.85 32.61
C SER A 315 3.15 24.48 32.56
N ALA A 316 4.48 24.44 32.71
CA ALA A 316 5.35 23.26 32.62
C ALA A 316 5.18 22.20 33.75
N VAL A 317 3.95 21.87 34.14
CA VAL A 317 3.63 20.86 35.16
C VAL A 317 3.99 19.44 34.67
N GLN A 318 4.51 18.63 35.57
CA GLN A 318 4.84 17.22 35.34
C GLN A 318 3.83 16.37 36.09
N ILE A 319 2.90 15.72 35.38
CA ILE A 319 1.85 14.88 35.96
C ILE A 319 2.14 13.42 35.60
N ILE A 320 2.26 12.55 36.61
CA ILE A 320 2.61 11.14 36.39
C ILE A 320 1.78 10.18 37.25
N GLY A 321 1.30 9.11 36.64
CA GLY A 321 0.60 8.03 37.34
C GLY A 321 1.54 7.22 38.25
N ALA A 322 1.07 6.89 39.45
CA ALA A 322 1.79 6.16 40.50
C ALA A 322 0.97 4.94 40.94
N SER A 323 1.48 3.73 40.67
CA SER A 323 0.82 2.46 40.99
C SER A 323 1.81 1.29 40.95
N ALA A 324 1.41 0.13 41.44
CA ALA A 324 2.21 -1.09 41.44
C ALA A 324 2.07 -1.89 40.13
N GLY A 325 3.17 -2.45 39.63
CA GLY A 325 3.22 -3.29 38.43
C GLY A 325 4.12 -2.72 37.34
N ALA A 326 4.00 -3.29 36.13
CA ALA A 326 4.61 -2.75 34.91
C ALA A 326 3.76 -1.62 34.31
N ASP A 327 4.33 -0.87 33.37
CA ASP A 327 3.77 0.34 32.75
C ASP A 327 2.26 0.25 32.45
N VAL A 328 1.84 -0.81 31.75
CA VAL A 328 0.44 -1.05 31.34
C VAL A 328 -0.53 -1.21 32.52
N ASN A 329 -0.06 -1.67 33.68
CA ASN A 329 -0.88 -1.73 34.90
C ASN A 329 -1.05 -0.33 35.49
N ILE A 330 0.02 0.47 35.54
CA ILE A 330 -0.01 1.83 36.08
C ILE A 330 -0.93 2.70 35.23
N MET A 331 -0.77 2.62 33.90
CA MET A 331 -1.65 3.25 32.91
C MET A 331 -3.13 2.97 33.19
N ARG A 332 -3.51 1.72 33.47
CA ARG A 332 -4.91 1.31 33.72
C ARG A 332 -5.40 1.63 35.14
N ASN A 333 -4.50 1.71 36.12
CA ASN A 333 -4.84 1.92 37.52
C ASN A 333 -5.03 3.41 37.88
N VAL A 334 -4.54 4.33 37.05
CA VAL A 334 -4.66 5.79 37.24
C VAL A 334 -5.48 6.36 36.08
N VAL A 335 -6.75 6.69 36.34
CA VAL A 335 -7.72 7.07 35.30
C VAL A 335 -8.25 8.49 35.52
N LEU A 336 -8.04 9.38 34.56
CA LEU A 336 -8.68 10.69 34.48
C LEU A 336 -9.91 10.59 33.57
N GLU A 337 -11.09 11.03 34.03
CA GLU A 337 -12.33 10.94 33.24
C GLU A 337 -13.24 12.16 33.39
N ASN A 338 -13.69 12.72 32.27
CA ASN A 338 -14.73 13.77 32.26
C ASN A 338 -15.89 13.38 31.33
N GLN A 339 -17.08 13.93 31.61
CA GLN A 339 -18.33 13.64 30.89
C GLN A 339 -18.99 14.89 30.29
N LYS A 340 -18.46 16.09 30.59
CA LYS A 340 -19.10 17.37 30.26
C LYS A 340 -18.26 18.19 29.28
N ASP A 341 -16.96 18.26 29.53
CA ASP A 341 -15.97 19.03 28.77
C ASP A 341 -14.72 18.17 28.49
N THR A 342 -13.75 18.72 27.77
CA THR A 342 -12.45 18.09 27.54
C THR A 342 -11.75 17.73 28.85
N THR A 343 -11.22 16.50 28.96
CA THR A 343 -10.70 15.97 30.23
C THR A 343 -9.35 16.58 30.62
N VAL A 344 -8.43 16.71 29.65
CA VAL A 344 -7.17 17.45 29.81
C VAL A 344 -6.91 18.32 28.58
N SER A 345 -6.64 19.60 28.81
CA SER A 345 -6.36 20.62 27.80
C SER A 345 -5.01 21.29 28.06
N PHE A 346 -4.03 21.04 27.19
CA PHE A 346 -2.78 21.80 27.14
C PHE A 346 -2.97 23.04 26.26
N ILE A 347 -2.71 24.21 26.83
CA ILE A 347 -2.90 25.51 26.19
C ILE A 347 -1.58 26.30 26.16
N ASP A 348 -1.65 27.56 25.73
CA ASP A 348 -0.53 28.49 25.76
C ASP A 348 0.21 28.52 27.11
N GLY A 349 1.54 28.67 27.06
CA GLY A 349 2.42 28.57 28.23
C GLY A 349 2.70 27.15 28.74
N SER A 350 2.09 26.10 28.19
CA SER A 350 2.31 24.71 28.64
C SER A 350 3.64 24.06 28.21
N LEU A 351 4.49 24.79 27.48
CA LEU A 351 5.82 24.36 27.03
C LEU A 351 6.61 23.58 28.11
N GLY A 352 7.01 22.35 27.78
CA GLY A 352 7.77 21.46 28.68
C GLY A 352 6.93 20.68 29.69
N ALA A 353 5.61 20.85 29.72
CA ALA A 353 4.72 20.03 30.53
C ALA A 353 4.76 18.55 30.12
N TYR A 354 4.47 17.67 31.07
CA TYR A 354 4.48 16.23 30.91
C TYR A 354 3.19 15.60 31.45
N LEU A 355 2.66 14.61 30.73
CA LEU A 355 1.63 13.70 31.22
C LEU A 355 2.03 12.26 30.89
N GLY A 356 1.95 11.35 31.86
CA GLY A 356 2.27 9.96 31.59
C GLY A 356 1.89 8.93 32.63
N TYR A 357 1.97 7.66 32.22
CA TYR A 357 1.61 6.47 33.00
C TYR A 357 0.15 6.48 33.51
N CYS A 358 -0.79 7.01 32.73
CA CYS A 358 -2.21 7.11 33.10
C CYS A 358 -3.17 6.89 31.91
N THR A 359 -4.44 6.64 32.21
CA THR A 359 -5.54 6.64 31.23
C THR A 359 -6.25 8.00 31.25
N VAL A 360 -6.61 8.53 30.09
CA VAL A 360 -7.43 9.75 29.93
C VAL A 360 -8.67 9.42 29.10
N ILE A 361 -9.86 9.71 29.64
CA ILE A 361 -11.16 9.31 29.10
C ILE A 361 -12.07 10.54 28.96
N PHE A 362 -12.65 10.75 27.78
CA PHE A 362 -13.84 11.59 27.63
C PHE A 362 -15.07 10.74 27.29
N ASN A 363 -16.02 10.71 28.23
CA ASN A 363 -17.17 9.81 28.22
C ASN A 363 -18.50 10.58 28.40
N PRO A 364 -18.97 11.27 27.34
CA PRO A 364 -20.11 12.19 27.44
C PRO A 364 -21.41 11.50 27.87
N ASP A 365 -22.18 12.16 28.74
CA ASP A 365 -23.49 11.67 29.18
C ASP A 365 -24.46 11.59 28.01
N SER A 366 -25.01 10.40 27.74
CA SER A 366 -25.93 10.13 26.62
C SER A 366 -27.29 10.84 26.70
N GLN A 367 -27.50 11.66 27.73
CA GLN A 367 -28.69 12.50 27.94
C GLN A 367 -28.41 14.00 27.69
N CYS A 368 -27.17 14.39 27.39
CA CYS A 368 -26.84 15.79 27.14
C CYS A 368 -27.41 16.24 25.78
N SER A 369 -28.23 17.31 25.81
CA SER A 369 -28.81 17.92 24.61
C SER A 369 -27.90 18.94 23.92
N ALA A 370 -26.77 19.29 24.55
CA ALA A 370 -25.76 20.16 23.96
C ALA A 370 -24.87 19.38 22.98
N PRO A 371 -24.55 19.91 21.79
CA PRO A 371 -23.62 19.26 20.88
C PRO A 371 -22.20 19.30 21.47
N HIS A 372 -21.63 18.13 21.80
CA HIS A 372 -20.23 17.98 22.24
C HIS A 372 -19.20 18.18 21.11
N THR A 373 -19.49 19.12 20.19
CA THR A 373 -18.56 19.58 19.16
C THR A 373 -17.38 20.29 19.81
N ASN A 374 -16.18 19.72 19.63
CA ASN A 374 -14.89 20.17 20.21
C ASN A 374 -14.59 19.74 21.66
N HIS A 375 -15.24 18.70 22.21
CA HIS A 375 -14.77 18.07 23.46
C HIS A 375 -13.97 16.79 23.17
N TYR A 376 -12.91 16.54 23.94
CA TYR A 376 -11.89 15.50 23.69
C TYR A 376 -11.43 14.83 25.00
N ALA A 377 -10.76 13.68 24.93
CA ALA A 377 -10.06 13.16 26.11
C ALA A 377 -8.79 13.99 26.38
N LEU A 378 -8.01 14.26 25.33
CA LEU A 378 -6.81 15.09 25.39
C LEU A 378 -6.80 16.12 24.25
N GLN A 379 -6.67 17.39 24.60
CA GLN A 379 -6.55 18.51 23.65
C GLN A 379 -5.20 19.23 23.85
N ILE A 380 -4.58 19.63 22.74
CA ILE A 380 -3.31 20.37 22.72
C ILE A 380 -3.41 21.51 21.70
N THR A 381 -3.25 22.76 22.14
CA THR A 381 -3.32 23.95 21.28
C THR A 381 -2.24 25.00 21.62
N ASP A 382 -2.06 25.97 20.71
CA ASP A 382 -1.20 27.15 20.92
C ASP A 382 0.29 26.79 21.12
N GLU A 383 1.09 27.56 21.86
CA GLU A 383 2.54 27.32 22.01
C GLU A 383 2.85 26.15 22.96
N SER A 384 2.65 24.93 22.44
CA SER A 384 2.69 23.68 23.20
C SER A 384 3.62 22.62 22.55
N ASP A 385 4.89 22.55 22.99
CA ASP A 385 5.70 21.31 22.94
C ASP A 385 5.59 20.63 24.32
N VAL A 386 4.65 19.69 24.40
CA VAL A 386 4.33 18.90 25.60
C VAL A 386 4.65 17.43 25.36
N VAL A 387 5.07 16.72 26.42
CA VAL A 387 5.42 15.31 26.35
C VAL A 387 4.29 14.45 26.92
N ILE A 388 3.71 13.59 26.08
CA ILE A 388 2.71 12.60 26.48
C ILE A 388 3.35 11.21 26.31
N ASP A 389 3.47 10.44 27.40
CA ASP A 389 4.32 9.24 27.43
C ASP A 389 3.69 8.12 28.26
N TYR A 390 3.51 6.93 27.68
CA TYR A 390 2.75 5.83 28.31
C TYR A 390 1.34 6.28 28.77
N CYS A 391 0.52 6.81 27.84
CA CYS A 391 -0.89 7.10 28.12
C CYS A 391 -1.83 6.16 27.36
N ILE A 392 -2.94 5.78 27.98
CA ILE A 392 -4.12 5.24 27.27
C ILE A 392 -5.09 6.41 27.04
N ILE A 393 -5.57 6.62 25.83
CA ILE A 393 -6.47 7.72 25.48
C ILE A 393 -7.70 7.15 24.78
N HIS A 394 -8.89 7.42 25.33
CA HIS A 394 -10.15 6.84 24.89
C HIS A 394 -11.28 7.88 24.88
N SER A 395 -12.19 7.80 23.90
CA SER A 395 -13.41 8.63 23.89
C SER A 395 -14.62 7.91 23.28
N SER A 396 -15.72 7.87 24.02
CA SER A 396 -17.03 7.41 23.53
C SER A 396 -17.82 8.50 22.78
N SER A 397 -17.22 9.68 22.55
CA SER A 397 -17.85 10.77 21.81
C SER A 397 -17.97 10.47 20.31
N PHE A 398 -19.20 10.37 19.82
CA PHE A 398 -19.53 10.24 18.40
C PHE A 398 -19.22 11.49 17.54
N VAL A 399 -18.83 12.60 18.17
CA VAL A 399 -18.62 13.91 17.51
C VAL A 399 -17.20 14.45 17.69
N GLY A 400 -16.55 14.10 18.82
CA GLY A 400 -15.19 14.49 19.16
C GLY A 400 -14.12 13.55 18.62
N ALA A 401 -12.97 13.57 19.27
CA ALA A 401 -11.87 12.63 19.07
C ALA A 401 -11.29 12.23 20.43
N ALA A 402 -10.51 11.16 20.53
CA ALA A 402 -9.72 10.90 21.74
C ALA A 402 -8.66 11.99 21.93
N LEU A 403 -7.83 12.21 20.91
CA LEU A 403 -6.72 13.17 20.93
C LEU A 403 -6.90 14.22 19.84
N CYS A 404 -6.76 15.49 20.21
CA CYS A 404 -6.89 16.65 19.33
C CYS A 404 -5.67 17.56 19.42
N VAL A 405 -5.06 17.89 18.27
CA VAL A 405 -3.96 18.84 18.16
C VAL A 405 -4.30 19.90 17.12
N LYS A 406 -4.34 21.18 17.52
CA LYS A 406 -4.78 22.30 16.67
C LYS A 406 -3.87 23.53 16.79
N LYS A 407 -3.84 24.33 15.73
CA LYS A 407 -3.04 25.57 15.54
C LYS A 407 -1.55 25.31 15.27
N ALA A 408 -0.93 26.21 14.50
CA ALA A 408 0.41 26.04 13.91
C ALA A 408 1.56 25.75 14.90
N LEU A 409 1.46 26.24 16.14
CA LEU A 409 2.53 26.18 17.14
C LEU A 409 2.42 24.96 18.08
N ALA A 410 1.32 24.20 17.98
CA ALA A 410 1.17 22.93 18.70
C ALA A 410 2.09 21.88 18.05
N THR A 411 3.11 21.47 18.80
CA THR A 411 4.24 20.64 18.32
C THR A 411 4.51 19.40 19.21
N PRO A 412 3.48 18.76 19.82
CA PRO A 412 3.64 17.82 20.94
C PRO A 412 4.44 16.56 20.59
N ARG A 413 4.98 15.93 21.63
CA ARG A 413 5.78 14.69 21.57
C ARG A 413 5.04 13.58 22.28
N ILE A 414 4.45 12.68 21.51
CA ILE A 414 3.52 11.65 21.99
C ILE A 414 4.13 10.28 21.69
N LYS A 415 4.36 9.47 22.72
CA LYS A 415 5.13 8.21 22.59
C LYS A 415 4.68 7.11 23.53
N HIS A 416 4.80 5.85 23.09
CA HIS A 416 4.34 4.67 23.82
C HIS A 416 2.85 4.74 24.24
N CYS A 417 2.04 5.53 23.53
CA CYS A 417 0.64 5.76 23.85
C CYS A 417 -0.28 4.81 23.08
N LEU A 418 -1.39 4.44 23.71
CA LEU A 418 -2.47 3.64 23.13
C LEU A 418 -3.70 4.54 22.93
N VAL A 419 -4.10 4.78 21.68
CA VAL A 419 -5.29 5.60 21.35
C VAL A 419 -6.36 4.69 20.74
N CYS A 420 -7.34 4.26 21.55
CA CYS A 420 -8.16 3.11 21.17
C CYS A 420 -9.64 3.13 21.55
N ASP A 421 -10.39 2.27 20.86
CA ASP A 421 -11.81 1.97 21.09
C ASP A 421 -12.72 3.21 21.00
N CYS A 422 -12.32 4.22 20.23
CA CYS A 422 -13.05 5.49 20.16
C CYS A 422 -14.21 5.44 19.16
N GLU A 423 -15.39 5.92 19.56
CA GLU A 423 -16.62 5.88 18.75
C GLU A 423 -16.65 6.89 17.58
N ASN A 424 -15.58 7.67 17.38
CA ASN A 424 -15.36 8.50 16.20
C ASN A 424 -13.88 8.45 15.74
N VAL A 425 -13.09 9.48 16.05
CA VAL A 425 -11.69 9.61 15.61
C VAL A 425 -10.72 9.31 16.77
N GLY A 426 -9.66 8.57 16.49
CA GLY A 426 -8.55 8.37 17.43
C GLY A 426 -7.75 9.65 17.64
N ILE A 427 -6.97 10.04 16.62
CA ILE A 427 -6.12 11.24 16.64
C ILE A 427 -6.54 12.21 15.53
N PHE A 428 -6.88 13.44 15.89
CA PHE A 428 -7.24 14.53 14.96
C PHE A 428 -6.20 15.65 15.01
N ILE A 429 -5.56 15.97 13.88
CA ILE A 429 -4.56 17.03 13.75
C ILE A 429 -5.03 18.04 12.69
N SER A 430 -5.15 19.33 13.03
CA SER A 430 -5.69 20.35 12.13
C SER A 430 -5.00 21.72 12.26
N ASP A 431 -5.25 22.58 11.29
CA ASP A 431 -5.01 24.03 11.33
C ASP A 431 -3.51 24.38 11.43
N ASN A 432 -2.73 23.81 10.52
CA ASN A 432 -1.26 23.86 10.45
C ASN A 432 -0.52 23.17 11.62
N ALA A 433 -1.22 22.52 12.55
CA ALA A 433 -0.58 21.85 13.68
C ALA A 433 0.42 20.77 13.24
N GLN A 434 1.44 20.58 14.07
CA GLN A 434 2.49 19.57 13.89
C GLN A 434 2.34 18.49 14.98
N GLY A 435 3.40 17.72 15.22
CA GLY A 435 3.48 16.74 16.30
C GLY A 435 4.42 15.61 15.94
N ARG A 436 4.99 14.94 16.95
CA ARG A 436 5.81 13.73 16.80
C ARG A 436 5.12 12.60 17.56
N PHE A 437 4.77 11.55 16.83
CA PHE A 437 4.12 10.35 17.31
C PHE A 437 5.09 9.18 17.11
N GLU A 438 5.60 8.61 18.20
CA GLU A 438 6.66 7.59 18.15
C GLU A 438 6.28 6.34 18.95
N ASP A 439 6.32 5.16 18.31
CA ASP A 439 6.04 3.86 18.97
C ASP A 439 4.65 3.79 19.65
N CYS A 440 3.63 4.40 19.03
CA CYS A 440 2.24 4.41 19.53
C CYS A 440 1.36 3.35 18.84
N GLU A 441 0.38 2.81 19.57
CA GLU A 441 -0.71 1.97 19.05
C GLU A 441 -1.99 2.80 18.88
N ILE A 442 -2.62 2.73 17.70
CA ILE A 442 -3.86 3.43 17.37
C ILE A 442 -4.85 2.38 16.83
N ALA A 443 -5.80 1.98 17.66
CA ALA A 443 -6.52 0.72 17.46
C ALA A 443 -8.03 0.81 17.64
N ARG A 444 -8.80 0.10 16.79
CA ARG A 444 -10.25 -0.15 16.99
C ARG A 444 -11.14 1.11 17.02
N ASN A 445 -10.67 2.21 16.42
CA ASN A 445 -11.42 3.47 16.32
C ASN A 445 -12.46 3.41 15.18
N ASN A 446 -13.57 4.13 15.32
CA ASN A 446 -14.78 3.91 14.52
C ASN A 446 -14.73 4.52 13.10
N LEU A 447 -14.28 5.77 12.97
CA LEU A 447 -14.22 6.51 11.69
C LEU A 447 -12.78 6.65 11.14
N ALA A 448 -11.84 7.07 11.98
CA ALA A 448 -10.45 7.25 11.56
C ALA A 448 -9.49 6.94 12.71
N GLY A 449 -8.43 6.18 12.44
CA GLY A 449 -7.31 6.03 13.37
C GLY A 449 -6.59 7.37 13.56
N VAL A 450 -6.12 7.94 12.46
CA VAL A 450 -5.49 9.27 12.38
C VAL A 450 -6.18 10.09 11.30
N TRP A 451 -6.56 11.34 11.58
CA TRP A 451 -7.08 12.30 10.60
C TRP A 451 -6.25 13.58 10.60
N VAL A 452 -5.68 13.92 9.45
CA VAL A 452 -4.89 15.14 9.20
C VAL A 452 -5.66 16.08 8.26
N LYS A 453 -5.84 17.34 8.66
CA LYS A 453 -6.65 18.34 7.94
C LYS A 453 -6.00 19.73 7.93
N ASN A 454 -6.43 20.62 7.02
CA ASN A 454 -6.13 22.06 7.05
C ASN A 454 -4.61 22.36 7.19
N HIS A 455 -3.80 21.85 6.26
CA HIS A 455 -2.34 22.04 6.22
C HIS A 455 -1.55 21.50 7.43
N ALA A 456 -2.17 20.74 8.35
CA ALA A 456 -1.44 20.06 9.42
C ALA A 456 -0.42 19.06 8.88
N ASN A 457 0.71 18.90 9.57
CA ASN A 457 1.85 18.09 9.13
C ASN A 457 2.50 17.30 10.28
N PRO A 458 1.80 16.31 10.86
CA PRO A 458 2.35 15.46 11.93
C PRO A 458 3.40 14.46 11.42
N ASN A 459 4.32 14.07 12.27
CA ASN A 459 5.35 13.05 12.02
C ASN A 459 5.01 11.79 12.82
N PHE A 460 4.70 10.69 12.14
CA PHE A 460 4.43 9.38 12.72
C PHE A 460 5.57 8.41 12.42
N ARG A 461 6.08 7.73 13.46
CA ARG A 461 7.23 6.84 13.37
C ARG A 461 7.03 5.56 14.17
N ARG A 462 7.18 4.40 13.52
CA ARG A 462 7.06 3.07 14.16
C ARG A 462 5.69 2.83 14.82
N CYS A 463 4.66 3.59 14.43
CA CYS A 463 3.31 3.48 14.98
C CYS A 463 2.53 2.35 14.32
N HIS A 464 1.61 1.77 15.08
CA HIS A 464 0.75 0.66 14.65
C HIS A 464 -0.70 1.14 14.57
N ILE A 465 -1.29 1.16 13.37
CA ILE A 465 -2.59 1.79 13.09
C ILE A 465 -3.55 0.73 12.51
N HIS A 466 -4.43 0.16 13.34
CA HIS A 466 -5.07 -1.10 12.99
C HIS A 466 -6.49 -1.33 13.53
N HIS A 467 -7.20 -2.24 12.85
CA HIS A 467 -8.53 -2.75 13.24
C HIS A 467 -9.61 -1.65 13.38
N GLY A 468 -9.43 -0.49 12.75
CA GLY A 468 -10.46 0.55 12.68
C GLY A 468 -11.68 0.09 11.87
N ARG A 469 -12.88 0.55 12.24
CA ARG A 469 -14.12 0.18 11.56
C ARG A 469 -14.35 0.91 10.21
N ASP A 470 -13.42 1.78 9.82
CA ASP A 470 -13.42 2.52 8.55
C ASP A 470 -11.96 2.75 8.05
N VAL A 471 -11.41 3.96 8.12
CA VAL A 471 -10.06 4.31 7.59
C VAL A 471 -8.97 4.25 8.66
N GLY A 472 -7.77 3.77 8.30
CA GLY A 472 -6.56 3.85 9.13
C GLY A 472 -6.01 5.27 9.28
N ILE A 473 -5.49 5.84 8.19
CA ILE A 473 -5.00 7.22 8.09
C ILE A 473 -5.83 7.98 7.05
N PHE A 474 -6.45 9.10 7.43
CA PHE A 474 -7.18 9.97 6.52
C PHE A 474 -6.50 11.33 6.40
N THR A 475 -6.22 11.80 5.18
CA THR A 475 -5.58 13.08 4.90
C THR A 475 -6.44 13.90 3.94
N PHE A 476 -6.78 15.13 4.35
CA PHE A 476 -7.90 15.90 3.78
C PHE A 476 -7.60 17.42 3.78
N ASP A 477 -8.23 18.19 2.89
CA ASP A 477 -8.08 19.66 2.76
C ASP A 477 -6.64 20.17 2.93
N ASN A 478 -5.78 19.86 1.96
CA ASN A 478 -4.35 20.18 1.98
C ASN A 478 -3.57 19.58 3.19
N GLY A 479 -4.13 18.59 3.88
CA GLY A 479 -3.46 17.85 4.95
C GLY A 479 -2.18 17.18 4.45
N MET A 480 -1.11 17.31 5.22
CA MET A 480 0.20 16.76 4.92
C MET A 480 0.43 15.52 5.81
N GLY A 481 1.60 15.39 6.42
CA GLY A 481 1.95 14.30 7.33
C GLY A 481 3.05 13.41 6.76
N TYR A 482 3.95 12.99 7.64
CA TYR A 482 5.07 12.11 7.32
C TYR A 482 4.96 10.83 8.14
N PHE A 483 4.81 9.69 7.47
CA PHE A 483 4.59 8.38 8.08
C PHE A 483 5.78 7.47 7.72
N GLU A 484 6.56 7.07 8.72
CA GLU A 484 7.78 6.27 8.53
C GLU A 484 7.77 4.99 9.38
N LYS A 485 7.96 3.83 8.73
CA LYS A 485 7.99 2.51 9.39
C LYS A 485 6.73 2.19 10.20
N CYS A 486 5.58 2.76 9.82
CA CYS A 486 4.30 2.43 10.44
C CYS A 486 3.78 1.09 9.89
N ASN A 487 3.06 0.33 10.72
CA ASN A 487 2.30 -0.84 10.28
C ASN A 487 0.80 -0.51 10.29
N ILE A 488 0.14 -0.63 9.14
CA ILE A 488 -1.22 -0.14 8.90
C ILE A 488 -2.08 -1.30 8.39
N HIS A 489 -2.99 -1.85 9.20
CA HIS A 489 -3.67 -3.10 8.83
C HIS A 489 -5.02 -3.42 9.47
N GLY A 490 -5.81 -4.26 8.79
CA GLY A 490 -7.07 -4.79 9.31
C GLY A 490 -8.17 -3.73 9.47
N ASN A 491 -7.95 -2.52 8.94
CA ASN A 491 -8.97 -1.47 8.86
C ASN A 491 -10.03 -1.88 7.83
N ARG A 492 -11.29 -1.53 8.08
CA ARG A 492 -12.46 -2.11 7.37
C ARG A 492 -12.62 -1.61 5.93
N ILE A 493 -12.12 -0.40 5.65
CA ILE A 493 -12.32 0.28 4.36
C ILE A 493 -10.96 0.56 3.69
N SER A 494 -10.04 1.29 4.32
CA SER A 494 -8.69 1.48 3.76
C SER A 494 -7.58 1.63 4.80
N GLY A 495 -6.35 1.36 4.36
CA GLY A 495 -5.15 1.67 5.13
C GLY A 495 -4.91 3.17 5.19
N ILE A 496 -4.87 3.81 4.03
CA ILE A 496 -4.64 5.26 3.87
C ILE A 496 -5.61 5.84 2.84
N GLU A 497 -6.33 6.90 3.20
CA GLU A 497 -7.13 7.74 2.30
C GLU A 497 -6.52 9.15 2.15
N VAL A 498 -6.46 9.65 0.92
CA VAL A 498 -5.91 10.97 0.56
C VAL A 498 -6.87 11.72 -0.36
N LYS A 499 -7.27 12.94 0.04
CA LYS A 499 -8.29 13.72 -0.66
C LYS A 499 -8.09 15.23 -0.60
N HIS A 500 -8.62 15.98 -1.56
CA HIS A 500 -8.69 17.45 -1.58
C HIS A 500 -7.31 18.11 -1.40
N HIS A 501 -6.44 17.86 -2.39
CA HIS A 501 -5.06 18.38 -2.44
C HIS A 501 -4.15 17.98 -1.27
N ALA A 502 -4.60 17.11 -0.37
CA ALA A 502 -3.76 16.46 0.63
C ALA A 502 -2.58 15.73 -0.03
N ASN A 503 -1.43 15.78 0.63
CA ASN A 503 -0.14 15.39 0.06
C ASN A 503 0.78 14.76 1.12
N PRO A 504 0.38 13.63 1.74
CA PRO A 504 1.19 12.95 2.73
C PRO A 504 2.42 12.28 2.12
N THR A 505 3.44 12.06 2.94
CA THR A 505 4.63 11.27 2.61
C THR A 505 4.62 9.99 3.43
N VAL A 506 4.56 8.84 2.77
CA VAL A 506 4.44 7.50 3.37
C VAL A 506 5.64 6.67 2.93
N VAL A 507 6.52 6.34 3.88
CA VAL A 507 7.87 5.84 3.58
C VAL A 507 8.21 4.60 4.42
N ARG A 508 8.60 3.50 3.75
CA ARG A 508 9.05 2.26 4.42
C ARG A 508 8.02 1.68 5.41
N CYS A 509 6.73 1.84 5.13
CA CYS A 509 5.61 1.31 5.91
C CYS A 509 5.12 -0.04 5.35
N ASP A 510 4.51 -0.84 6.23
CA ASP A 510 3.72 -2.02 5.86
C ASP A 510 2.23 -1.63 5.81
N ILE A 511 1.56 -1.90 4.68
CA ILE A 511 0.15 -1.52 4.43
C ILE A 511 -0.60 -2.75 3.93
N HIS A 512 -1.15 -3.53 4.86
CA HIS A 512 -1.54 -4.90 4.57
C HIS A 512 -2.88 -5.32 5.15
N HIS A 513 -3.51 -6.34 4.58
CA HIS A 513 -4.76 -6.91 5.09
C HIS A 513 -5.86 -5.85 5.33
N GLY A 514 -5.89 -4.79 4.52
CA GLY A 514 -7.04 -3.89 4.42
C GLY A 514 -8.25 -4.71 3.97
N GLN A 515 -9.27 -4.72 4.81
CA GLN A 515 -10.50 -5.45 4.55
C GLN A 515 -11.35 -4.65 3.56
N THR A 516 -12.36 -5.30 2.97
CA THR A 516 -13.47 -4.59 2.34
C THR A 516 -14.78 -5.09 2.92
N GLY A 517 -15.39 -4.27 3.76
CA GLY A 517 -16.71 -4.53 4.33
C GLY A 517 -17.81 -4.44 3.29
N GLY A 518 -18.10 -5.54 2.58
CA GLY A 518 -19.25 -5.60 1.68
C GLY A 518 -20.57 -5.42 2.44
N PHE A 519 -21.16 -4.22 2.35
CA PHE A 519 -22.61 -3.98 2.41
C PHE A 519 -22.91 -2.54 1.99
N MET A 520 -23.79 -2.34 1.00
CA MET A 520 -24.36 -1.01 0.74
C MET A 520 -25.24 -0.58 1.91
N SER A 521 -25.03 0.64 2.42
CA SER A 521 -25.96 1.31 3.33
C SER A 521 -26.48 2.59 2.68
N MET A 522 -27.73 2.57 2.22
CA MET A 522 -28.34 3.72 1.56
C MET A 522 -28.70 4.83 2.56
N LYS A 523 -27.83 5.83 2.73
CA LYS A 523 -28.21 7.18 3.19
C LYS A 523 -27.11 8.24 2.97
N ARG A 524 -27.34 9.11 1.98
CA ARG A 524 -26.76 10.46 1.75
C ARG A 524 -25.22 10.60 1.75
N ASP A 525 -24.70 10.80 0.54
CA ASP A 525 -23.55 11.67 0.23
C ASP A 525 -22.19 11.39 0.90
N ILE A 526 -21.99 10.16 1.38
CA ILE A 526 -20.69 9.61 1.82
C ILE A 526 -20.34 8.39 0.95
N PHE A 527 -19.03 8.15 0.76
CA PHE A 527 -18.44 7.42 -0.35
C PHE A 527 -18.97 6.00 -0.61
N THR A 528 -19.09 5.66 -1.89
CA THR A 528 -19.28 4.29 -2.40
C THR A 528 -18.11 3.40 -1.94
N GLY A 529 -18.40 2.45 -1.05
CA GLY A 529 -17.40 1.70 -0.27
C GLY A 529 -16.63 0.61 -1.04
N ASN A 530 -15.70 1.02 -1.90
CA ASN A 530 -14.69 0.15 -2.52
C ASN A 530 -13.30 0.82 -2.39
N GLN A 531 -12.59 0.59 -1.28
CA GLN A 531 -11.26 1.15 -1.04
C GLN A 531 -10.18 0.09 -0.83
N GLY A 532 -8.91 0.47 -1.05
CA GLY A 532 -7.76 -0.43 -1.10
C GLY A 532 -6.74 -0.20 0.03
N GLY A 533 -5.50 -0.66 -0.17
CA GLY A 533 -4.39 -0.40 0.77
C GLY A 533 -4.12 1.10 0.92
N VAL A 534 -3.89 1.78 -0.20
CA VAL A 534 -3.81 3.25 -0.32
C VAL A 534 -4.81 3.73 -1.36
N TYR A 535 -5.56 4.80 -1.07
CA TYR A 535 -6.60 5.36 -1.92
C TYR A 535 -6.44 6.88 -2.04
N ILE A 536 -6.25 7.37 -3.27
CA ILE A 536 -5.92 8.76 -3.57
C ILE A 536 -6.94 9.29 -4.57
N PHE A 537 -7.80 10.23 -4.17
CA PHE A 537 -8.87 10.76 -5.01
C PHE A 537 -9.16 12.25 -4.77
N GLY A 538 -10.04 12.84 -5.57
CA GLY A 538 -10.44 14.24 -5.44
C GLY A 538 -9.26 15.21 -5.46
N GLU A 539 -8.42 15.10 -6.50
CA GLU A 539 -7.18 15.88 -6.67
C GLU A 539 -6.15 15.71 -5.53
N GLY A 540 -6.15 14.54 -4.88
CA GLY A 540 -5.12 14.13 -3.93
C GLY A 540 -3.75 13.94 -4.60
N ARG A 541 -2.69 14.04 -3.79
CA ARG A 541 -1.30 13.83 -4.17
C ARG A 541 -0.63 12.89 -3.14
N GLY A 542 0.68 12.98 -2.99
CA GLY A 542 1.44 12.24 -1.98
C GLY A 542 2.67 11.56 -2.57
N LEU A 543 3.61 11.23 -1.68
CA LEU A 543 4.76 10.39 -1.98
C LEU A 543 4.58 9.04 -1.27
N ILE A 544 4.33 7.99 -2.04
CA ILE A 544 4.26 6.61 -1.58
C ILE A 544 5.58 5.95 -1.99
N GLU A 545 6.52 5.82 -1.05
CA GLU A 545 7.90 5.39 -1.32
C GLU A 545 8.37 4.21 -0.45
N GLN A 546 9.02 3.21 -1.07
CA GLN A 546 9.67 2.08 -0.36
C GLN A 546 8.72 1.26 0.55
N ASN A 547 7.41 1.33 0.35
CA ASN A 547 6.43 0.62 1.16
C ASN A 547 6.21 -0.82 0.71
N ASN A 548 5.66 -1.63 1.61
CA ASN A 548 5.31 -3.02 1.39
C ASN A 548 3.78 -3.17 1.51
N ILE A 549 3.10 -3.38 0.39
CA ILE A 549 1.65 -3.25 0.27
C ILE A 549 1.05 -4.58 -0.19
N TYR A 550 0.42 -5.35 0.71
CA TYR A 550 0.09 -6.75 0.42
C TYR A 550 -1.16 -7.31 1.10
N GLY A 551 -1.73 -8.38 0.52
CA GLY A 551 -2.88 -9.09 1.11
C GLY A 551 -4.15 -8.25 1.27
N ASN A 552 -4.26 -7.13 0.56
CA ASN A 552 -5.42 -6.23 0.61
C ASN A 552 -6.58 -6.81 -0.23
N ALA A 553 -7.82 -6.58 0.21
CA ALA A 553 -9.01 -7.16 -0.41
C ALA A 553 -9.42 -6.47 -1.73
N LEU A 554 -9.12 -5.17 -1.87
CA LEU A 554 -9.08 -4.47 -3.15
C LEU A 554 -7.63 -4.10 -3.52
N ALA A 555 -7.44 -3.19 -4.48
CA ALA A 555 -6.12 -2.90 -5.02
C ALA A 555 -5.14 -2.40 -3.97
N GLY A 556 -3.84 -2.67 -4.18
CA GLY A 556 -2.78 -2.17 -3.30
C GLY A 556 -2.76 -0.64 -3.28
N ILE A 557 -2.82 -0.02 -4.46
CA ILE A 557 -2.98 1.43 -4.62
C ILE A 557 -4.11 1.74 -5.60
N GLN A 558 -5.00 2.67 -5.24
CA GLN A 558 -6.04 3.22 -6.10
C GLN A 558 -5.81 4.73 -6.29
N ILE A 559 -5.81 5.20 -7.55
CA ILE A 559 -5.59 6.60 -7.94
C ILE A 559 -6.75 7.05 -8.84
N ARG A 560 -7.53 8.06 -8.43
CA ARG A 560 -8.68 8.50 -9.23
C ARG A 560 -9.02 9.99 -9.15
N THR A 561 -10.03 10.41 -9.91
CA THR A 561 -10.61 11.76 -9.90
C THR A 561 -9.55 12.86 -10.02
N ASN A 562 -8.80 12.84 -11.13
CA ASN A 562 -7.67 13.75 -11.45
C ASN A 562 -6.46 13.74 -10.49
N SER A 563 -6.37 12.81 -9.53
CA SER A 563 -5.26 12.74 -8.57
C SER A 563 -3.91 12.40 -9.22
N ASP A 564 -2.83 12.93 -8.64
CA ASP A 564 -1.50 12.97 -9.26
C ASP A 564 -0.37 12.71 -8.23
N PRO A 565 -0.24 11.46 -7.71
CA PRO A 565 0.76 11.10 -6.70
C PRO A 565 2.08 10.62 -7.32
N ILE A 566 3.14 10.54 -6.50
CA ILE A 566 4.39 9.83 -6.82
C ILE A 566 4.38 8.49 -6.08
N VAL A 567 4.47 7.40 -6.83
CA VAL A 567 4.49 6.01 -6.32
C VAL A 567 5.79 5.38 -6.79
N ARG A 568 6.77 5.19 -5.89
CA ARG A 568 8.08 4.63 -6.30
C ARG A 568 8.72 3.66 -5.31
N LEU A 569 9.53 2.75 -5.82
CA LEU A 569 10.31 1.77 -5.03
C LEU A 569 9.45 0.87 -4.11
N ASN A 570 8.13 0.80 -4.31
CA ASN A 570 7.23 -0.01 -3.47
C ASN A 570 7.18 -1.47 -3.95
N LYS A 571 6.88 -2.37 -3.03
CA LYS A 571 6.43 -3.74 -3.32
C LYS A 571 4.92 -3.82 -3.17
N ILE A 572 4.22 -4.29 -4.21
CA ILE A 572 2.76 -4.31 -4.25
C ILE A 572 2.29 -5.70 -4.68
N HIS A 573 1.91 -6.55 -3.74
CA HIS A 573 1.79 -7.98 -4.01
C HIS A 573 0.69 -8.75 -3.28
N ASP A 574 0.35 -9.91 -3.84
CA ASP A 574 -0.59 -10.90 -3.28
C ASP A 574 -1.97 -10.32 -2.86
N GLY A 575 -2.40 -9.23 -3.51
CA GLY A 575 -3.73 -8.67 -3.35
C GLY A 575 -4.82 -9.52 -4.03
N LEU A 576 -6.05 -9.40 -3.53
CA LEU A 576 -7.22 -10.08 -4.11
C LEU A 576 -7.78 -9.36 -5.36
N HIS A 577 -7.29 -8.15 -5.64
CA HIS A 577 -7.62 -7.37 -6.83
C HIS A 577 -6.36 -7.13 -7.69
N GLY A 578 -6.31 -6.03 -8.45
CA GLY A 578 -5.11 -5.59 -9.17
C GLY A 578 -4.07 -4.92 -8.26
N GLY A 579 -2.84 -4.75 -8.72
CA GLY A 579 -1.77 -4.13 -7.93
C GLY A 579 -1.97 -2.61 -7.77
N ILE A 580 -1.96 -1.90 -8.89
CA ILE A 580 -2.27 -0.46 -8.98
C ILE A 580 -3.46 -0.26 -9.92
N TYR A 581 -4.48 0.49 -9.48
CA TYR A 581 -5.65 0.84 -10.29
C TYR A 581 -5.75 2.36 -10.47
N VAL A 582 -5.82 2.82 -11.73
CA VAL A 582 -5.86 4.24 -12.10
C VAL A 582 -7.11 4.50 -12.94
N HIS A 583 -8.09 5.20 -12.39
CA HIS A 583 -9.39 5.46 -13.05
C HIS A 583 -9.82 6.94 -12.95
N GLU A 584 -10.93 7.33 -13.60
CA GLU A 584 -11.49 8.68 -13.57
C GLU A 584 -10.44 9.80 -13.79
N LYS A 585 -9.74 9.75 -14.93
CA LYS A 585 -8.68 10.73 -15.28
C LYS A 585 -7.50 10.78 -14.28
N GLY A 586 -7.26 9.71 -13.52
CA GLY A 586 -6.11 9.59 -12.63
C GLY A 586 -4.78 9.69 -13.38
N LYS A 587 -3.76 10.20 -12.70
CA LYS A 587 -2.41 10.46 -13.23
C LYS A 587 -1.37 9.82 -12.30
N GLY A 588 -0.30 10.54 -11.99
CA GLY A 588 0.80 10.10 -11.14
C GLY A 588 2.00 9.54 -11.91
N LEU A 589 3.16 9.64 -11.25
CA LEU A 589 4.40 8.99 -11.64
C LEU A 589 4.54 7.70 -10.84
N ILE A 590 4.43 6.56 -11.53
CA ILE A 590 4.58 5.22 -10.97
C ILE A 590 5.91 4.68 -11.50
N GLU A 591 6.97 4.73 -10.69
CA GLU A 591 8.31 4.34 -11.14
C GLU A 591 9.10 3.40 -10.22
N GLU A 592 9.88 2.50 -10.82
CA GLU A 592 10.81 1.61 -10.11
C GLU A 592 10.13 0.73 -9.01
N ASN A 593 8.83 0.44 -9.15
CA ASN A 593 8.07 -0.44 -8.25
C ASN A 593 8.13 -1.92 -8.70
N GLU A 594 7.93 -2.84 -7.76
CA GLU A 594 7.85 -4.28 -7.97
C GLU A 594 6.42 -4.78 -7.67
N VAL A 595 5.74 -5.32 -8.69
CA VAL A 595 4.29 -5.62 -8.66
C VAL A 595 4.03 -7.06 -9.11
N TYR A 596 3.57 -7.94 -8.19
CA TYR A 596 3.45 -9.39 -8.45
C TYR A 596 2.40 -10.12 -7.62
N GLY A 597 2.04 -11.36 -7.98
CA GLY A 597 1.15 -12.24 -7.19
C GLY A 597 -0.33 -11.81 -7.11
N ASN A 598 -0.62 -10.55 -7.43
CA ASN A 598 -1.95 -9.96 -7.47
C ASN A 598 -2.91 -10.75 -8.35
N THR A 599 -4.18 -10.75 -7.95
CA THR A 599 -5.19 -11.69 -8.47
C THR A 599 -5.88 -11.20 -9.73
N LEU A 600 -5.95 -9.88 -9.95
CA LEU A 600 -6.31 -9.29 -11.24
C LEU A 600 -5.06 -8.70 -11.93
N ALA A 601 -5.23 -7.68 -12.77
CA ALA A 601 -4.13 -7.08 -13.52
C ALA A 601 -3.07 -6.41 -12.61
N GLY A 602 -1.80 -6.48 -12.99
CA GLY A 602 -0.70 -5.86 -12.24
C GLY A 602 -0.86 -4.35 -12.10
N ILE A 603 -1.03 -3.66 -13.23
CA ILE A 603 -1.47 -2.26 -13.30
C ILE A 603 -2.66 -2.16 -14.26
N TRP A 604 -3.74 -1.50 -13.84
CA TRP A 604 -4.93 -1.25 -14.67
C TRP A 604 -5.18 0.26 -14.78
N VAL A 605 -5.22 0.76 -16.01
CA VAL A 605 -5.45 2.17 -16.37
C VAL A 605 -6.75 2.25 -17.18
N THR A 606 -7.69 3.09 -16.74
CA THR A 606 -9.04 3.17 -17.32
C THR A 606 -9.65 4.57 -17.28
N THR A 607 -10.69 4.80 -18.06
CA THR A 607 -11.63 5.93 -17.93
C THR A 607 -10.92 7.29 -18.00
N GLY A 608 -10.20 7.50 -19.12
CA GLY A 608 -9.46 8.74 -19.42
C GLY A 608 -8.18 8.95 -18.61
N SER A 609 -7.75 7.97 -17.81
CA SER A 609 -6.52 8.06 -16.99
C SER A 609 -5.25 8.09 -17.84
N SER A 610 -4.22 8.76 -17.35
CA SER A 610 -2.98 9.05 -18.09
C SER A 610 -1.71 9.07 -17.21
N PRO A 611 -1.42 8.00 -16.44
CA PRO A 611 -0.22 7.91 -15.62
C PRO A 611 1.07 7.76 -16.45
N ILE A 612 2.21 8.02 -15.81
CA ILE A 612 3.54 7.65 -16.30
C ILE A 612 4.01 6.41 -15.54
N LEU A 613 4.19 5.31 -16.26
CA LEU A 613 4.63 4.00 -15.76
C LEU A 613 6.07 3.77 -16.24
N ARG A 614 7.07 3.96 -15.36
CA ARG A 614 8.51 3.91 -15.74
C ARG A 614 9.34 2.89 -14.96
N LYS A 615 10.16 2.07 -15.63
CA LYS A 615 11.13 1.13 -14.99
C LYS A 615 10.53 0.16 -13.94
N ASN A 616 9.22 -0.07 -13.93
CA ASN A 616 8.59 -0.99 -12.99
C ASN A 616 8.87 -2.44 -13.40
N ARG A 617 8.91 -3.34 -12.41
CA ARG A 617 9.02 -4.78 -12.58
C ARG A 617 7.66 -5.41 -12.30
N ILE A 618 6.91 -5.74 -13.35
CA ILE A 618 5.50 -6.14 -13.25
C ILE A 618 5.39 -7.61 -13.69
N HIS A 619 5.23 -8.55 -12.76
CA HIS A 619 5.41 -9.97 -13.08
C HIS A 619 4.56 -10.94 -12.29
N SER A 620 4.47 -12.20 -12.74
CA SER A 620 3.87 -13.29 -11.94
C SER A 620 2.44 -12.99 -11.44
N GLY A 621 1.66 -12.23 -12.21
CA GLY A 621 0.25 -11.93 -11.93
C GLY A 621 -0.68 -13.02 -12.45
N LYS A 622 -1.83 -13.18 -11.79
CA LYS A 622 -2.85 -14.18 -12.17
C LYS A 622 -3.70 -13.75 -13.38
N GLN A 623 -3.60 -12.49 -13.80
CA GLN A 623 -4.20 -11.97 -15.03
C GLN A 623 -3.16 -11.28 -15.94
N VAL A 624 -3.41 -10.03 -16.33
CA VAL A 624 -2.65 -9.22 -17.31
C VAL A 624 -1.56 -8.42 -16.58
N GLY A 625 -0.41 -8.18 -17.23
CA GLY A 625 0.63 -7.32 -16.64
C GLY A 625 0.19 -5.86 -16.53
N VAL A 626 -0.03 -5.19 -17.66
CA VAL A 626 -0.57 -3.82 -17.74
C VAL A 626 -1.81 -3.78 -18.64
N TYR A 627 -2.90 -3.19 -18.16
CA TYR A 627 -4.19 -3.19 -18.86
C TYR A 627 -4.69 -1.77 -19.10
N PHE A 628 -4.83 -1.39 -20.37
CA PHE A 628 -5.46 -0.13 -20.80
C PHE A 628 -6.88 -0.40 -21.32
N TYR A 629 -7.87 0.15 -20.63
CA TYR A 629 -9.30 -0.02 -20.90
C TYR A 629 -10.00 1.35 -20.99
N ASP A 630 -11.18 1.42 -21.61
CA ASP A 630 -12.10 2.57 -21.59
C ASP A 630 -11.40 3.94 -21.76
N SER A 631 -10.85 4.20 -22.95
CA SER A 631 -10.04 5.40 -23.23
C SER A 631 -8.85 5.56 -22.28
N GLY A 632 -8.14 4.46 -21.99
CA GLY A 632 -6.91 4.47 -21.20
C GLY A 632 -5.74 5.04 -22.00
N HIS A 633 -5.00 5.96 -21.38
CA HIS A 633 -3.85 6.65 -21.95
C HIS A 633 -2.64 6.57 -21.02
N GLY A 634 -1.57 7.30 -21.34
CA GLY A 634 -0.35 7.38 -20.52
C GLY A 634 0.89 6.92 -21.26
N LEU A 635 2.00 6.89 -20.52
CA LEU A 635 3.32 6.47 -21.01
C LEU A 635 3.77 5.23 -20.22
N LEU A 636 4.01 4.13 -20.91
CA LEU A 636 4.62 2.92 -20.37
C LEU A 636 6.04 2.83 -20.95
N GLU A 637 7.07 3.18 -20.18
CA GLU A 637 8.46 3.15 -20.64
C GLU A 637 9.48 2.43 -19.75
N GLU A 638 10.42 1.72 -20.38
CA GLU A 638 11.56 1.06 -19.72
C GLU A 638 11.17 -0.01 -18.67
N ASN A 639 9.93 -0.50 -18.68
CA ASN A 639 9.43 -1.52 -17.74
C ASN A 639 9.79 -2.95 -18.18
N ASP A 640 9.98 -3.83 -17.20
CA ASP A 640 10.14 -5.28 -17.40
C ASP A 640 8.84 -5.99 -16.99
N ILE A 641 8.12 -6.56 -17.98
CA ILE A 641 6.77 -7.11 -17.81
C ILE A 641 6.74 -8.59 -18.21
N PHE A 642 6.58 -9.52 -17.26
CA PHE A 642 6.83 -10.94 -17.57
C PHE A 642 6.12 -12.00 -16.71
N ASN A 643 6.08 -13.24 -17.20
CA ASN A 643 5.54 -14.42 -16.50
C ASN A 643 4.08 -14.26 -16.00
N HIS A 644 3.24 -13.54 -16.76
CA HIS A 644 1.81 -13.41 -16.48
C HIS A 644 1.00 -14.58 -17.04
N LEU A 645 -0.12 -14.92 -16.40
CA LEU A 645 -1.04 -15.95 -16.90
C LEU A 645 -1.81 -15.49 -18.15
N TYR A 646 -2.01 -14.18 -18.32
CA TYR A 646 -2.54 -13.57 -19.54
C TYR A 646 -1.44 -12.76 -20.27
N SER A 647 -1.82 -11.87 -21.18
CA SER A 647 -0.88 -11.02 -21.91
C SER A 647 -0.06 -10.13 -20.97
N GLY A 648 1.17 -9.81 -21.39
CA GLY A 648 1.99 -8.81 -20.72
C GLY A 648 1.34 -7.43 -20.75
N VAL A 649 0.81 -7.01 -21.91
CA VAL A 649 0.00 -5.78 -22.03
C VAL A 649 -1.29 -6.02 -22.81
N GLN A 650 -2.40 -5.41 -22.39
CA GLN A 650 -3.64 -5.34 -23.16
C GLN A 650 -4.08 -3.89 -23.41
N ILE A 651 -4.62 -3.63 -24.60
CA ILE A 651 -5.16 -2.32 -25.02
C ILE A 651 -6.53 -2.56 -25.67
N ARG A 652 -7.62 -2.00 -25.10
CA ARG A 652 -8.94 -2.05 -25.74
C ARG A 652 -9.85 -0.85 -25.48
N THR A 653 -10.94 -0.76 -26.24
CA THR A 653 -12.01 0.24 -26.07
C THR A 653 -11.50 1.66 -26.19
N GLY A 654 -11.00 2.04 -27.37
CA GLY A 654 -10.49 3.39 -27.67
C GLY A 654 -9.15 3.75 -27.01
N SER A 655 -8.66 2.93 -26.08
CA SER A 655 -7.39 3.15 -25.37
C SER A 655 -6.21 3.37 -26.32
N ASN A 656 -5.39 4.37 -26.00
CA ASN A 656 -4.30 4.85 -26.83
C ASN A 656 -3.09 5.28 -25.96
N PRO A 657 -2.34 4.32 -25.38
CA PRO A 657 -1.10 4.59 -24.64
C PRO A 657 0.12 4.67 -25.57
N LYS A 658 1.20 5.33 -25.11
CA LYS A 658 2.53 5.15 -25.69
C LYS A 658 3.29 4.09 -24.89
N ILE A 659 3.79 3.06 -25.58
CA ILE A 659 4.53 1.93 -25.01
C ILE A 659 5.91 1.93 -25.66
N THR A 660 6.98 2.22 -24.91
CA THR A 660 8.33 2.35 -25.49
C THR A 660 9.48 1.84 -24.63
N ARG A 661 10.50 1.23 -25.25
CA ARG A 661 11.70 0.70 -24.57
C ARG A 661 11.43 -0.37 -23.48
N ASN A 662 10.24 -0.98 -23.45
CA ASN A 662 9.89 -2.04 -22.49
C ASN A 662 10.38 -3.42 -22.97
N LYS A 663 10.51 -4.36 -22.03
CA LYS A 663 10.69 -5.80 -22.32
C LYS A 663 9.44 -6.57 -21.88
N ILE A 664 8.91 -7.43 -22.75
CA ILE A 664 7.63 -8.14 -22.53
C ILE A 664 7.76 -9.63 -22.87
N TRP A 665 7.84 -10.51 -21.87
CA TRP A 665 8.20 -11.93 -22.09
C TRP A 665 7.58 -12.97 -21.15
N GLY A 666 7.64 -14.25 -21.51
CA GLY A 666 7.23 -15.37 -20.63
C GLY A 666 5.73 -15.46 -20.33
N GLY A 667 4.89 -14.63 -20.95
CA GLY A 667 3.44 -14.68 -20.79
C GLY A 667 2.85 -15.98 -21.34
N GLN A 668 1.83 -16.51 -20.68
CA GLN A 668 1.13 -17.72 -21.16
C GLN A 668 0.14 -17.43 -22.31
N ASN A 669 -0.17 -16.16 -22.55
CA ASN A 669 -0.87 -15.65 -23.72
C ASN A 669 0.07 -14.79 -24.59
N GLY A 670 -0.47 -14.10 -25.61
CA GLY A 670 0.33 -13.25 -26.49
C GLY A 670 0.90 -12.02 -25.76
N GLY A 671 2.11 -11.58 -26.12
CA GLY A 671 2.90 -10.57 -25.37
C GLY A 671 2.17 -9.23 -25.21
N VAL A 672 1.71 -8.65 -26.32
CA VAL A 672 0.78 -7.51 -26.33
C VAL A 672 -0.48 -7.87 -27.14
N LEU A 673 -1.67 -7.60 -26.59
CA LEU A 673 -2.95 -7.81 -27.27
C LEU A 673 -3.72 -6.48 -27.41
N VAL A 674 -3.89 -6.05 -28.65
CA VAL A 674 -4.69 -4.87 -29.02
C VAL A 674 -6.02 -5.33 -29.61
N TYR A 675 -7.14 -4.99 -28.97
CA TYR A 675 -8.46 -5.45 -29.41
C TYR A 675 -9.59 -4.43 -29.20
N ASN A 676 -10.74 -4.63 -29.86
CA ASN A 676 -11.95 -3.82 -29.78
C ASN A 676 -11.68 -2.30 -29.94
N ASN A 677 -11.26 -1.89 -31.15
CA ASN A 677 -10.86 -0.52 -31.46
C ASN A 677 -9.72 0.00 -30.56
N GLY A 678 -8.76 -0.85 -30.23
CA GLY A 678 -7.52 -0.44 -29.57
C GLY A 678 -6.61 0.31 -30.55
N MET A 679 -6.01 1.40 -30.09
CA MET A 679 -5.03 2.19 -30.84
C MET A 679 -3.63 1.89 -30.29
N GLY A 680 -2.92 2.89 -29.79
CA GLY A 680 -1.64 2.73 -29.10
C GLY A 680 -0.42 2.78 -30.05
N VAL A 681 0.71 3.20 -29.48
CA VAL A 681 1.99 3.30 -30.18
C VAL A 681 3.03 2.47 -29.45
N LEU A 682 3.46 1.37 -30.07
CA LEU A 682 4.52 0.48 -29.62
C LEU A 682 5.82 0.88 -30.33
N GLU A 683 6.76 1.49 -29.63
CA GLU A 683 7.98 2.06 -30.21
C GLU A 683 9.26 1.60 -29.48
N ASP A 684 10.19 0.93 -30.17
CA ASP A 684 11.47 0.45 -29.62
C ASP A 684 11.36 -0.59 -28.47
N ASN A 685 10.32 -1.44 -28.43
CA ASN A 685 10.17 -2.48 -27.40
C ASN A 685 10.80 -3.83 -27.81
N GLU A 686 11.10 -4.68 -26.83
CA GLU A 686 11.48 -6.08 -27.03
C GLU A 686 10.41 -7.03 -26.51
N ILE A 687 9.93 -7.95 -27.36
CA ILE A 687 8.79 -8.83 -27.05
C ILE A 687 9.17 -10.27 -27.45
N PHE A 688 9.35 -11.16 -26.47
CA PHE A 688 9.98 -12.47 -26.71
C PHE A 688 9.53 -13.61 -25.77
N ASP A 689 9.82 -14.88 -26.11
CA ASP A 689 9.44 -16.10 -25.35
C ASP A 689 8.02 -16.08 -24.73
N ASN A 690 7.06 -15.49 -25.44
CA ASN A 690 5.65 -15.58 -25.07
C ASN A 690 5.09 -16.89 -25.64
N ALA A 691 4.19 -17.53 -24.89
CA ALA A 691 3.64 -18.85 -25.26
C ALA A 691 2.67 -18.78 -26.45
N MET A 692 2.19 -17.58 -26.78
CA MET A 692 1.42 -17.28 -27.99
C MET A 692 2.06 -16.10 -28.73
N ALA A 693 1.32 -15.39 -29.60
CA ALA A 693 1.93 -14.44 -30.51
C ALA A 693 2.63 -13.27 -29.81
N GLY A 694 3.72 -12.75 -30.38
CA GLY A 694 4.42 -11.59 -29.81
C GLY A 694 3.50 -10.37 -29.69
N VAL A 695 2.84 -10.00 -30.78
CA VAL A 695 1.74 -9.01 -30.78
C VAL A 695 0.51 -9.55 -31.49
N TRP A 696 -0.66 -9.39 -30.86
CA TRP A 696 -1.97 -9.61 -31.45
C TRP A 696 -2.69 -8.29 -31.74
N ILE A 697 -3.33 -8.21 -32.89
CA ILE A 697 -4.19 -7.10 -33.29
C ILE A 697 -5.51 -7.71 -33.78
N LYS A 698 -6.62 -7.52 -33.04
CA LYS A 698 -7.96 -8.00 -33.46
C LYS A 698 -9.09 -6.98 -33.31
N THR A 699 -10.22 -7.25 -33.93
CA THR A 699 -11.50 -6.51 -33.79
C THR A 699 -11.33 -5.00 -34.03
N ASP A 700 -11.13 -4.64 -35.30
CA ASP A 700 -11.09 -3.26 -35.81
C ASP A 700 -9.97 -2.35 -35.24
N SER A 701 -9.05 -2.93 -34.46
CA SER A 701 -7.92 -2.22 -33.84
C SER A 701 -6.86 -1.76 -34.84
N ASN A 702 -6.22 -0.63 -34.56
CA ASN A 702 -5.32 0.08 -35.48
C ASN A 702 -4.08 0.68 -34.78
N PRO A 703 -3.20 -0.15 -34.16
CA PRO A 703 -2.00 0.30 -33.48
C PRO A 703 -0.88 0.72 -34.45
N THR A 704 0.10 1.48 -33.96
CA THR A 704 1.39 1.69 -34.66
C THR A 704 2.50 0.91 -33.96
N LEU A 705 3.15 0.01 -34.67
CA LEU A 705 4.34 -0.74 -34.24
C LEU A 705 5.56 -0.20 -35.00
N ARG A 706 6.48 0.48 -34.30
CA ARG A 706 7.71 1.04 -34.87
C ARG A 706 8.98 0.52 -34.19
N ARG A 707 9.97 0.04 -34.96
CA ARG A 707 11.31 -0.37 -34.48
C ARG A 707 11.34 -1.40 -33.34
N ASN A 708 10.26 -2.18 -33.14
CA ASN A 708 10.22 -3.21 -32.11
C ASN A 708 11.01 -4.46 -32.55
N LYS A 709 11.54 -5.22 -31.59
CA LYS A 709 12.09 -6.57 -31.78
C LYS A 709 11.06 -7.58 -31.27
N ILE A 710 10.58 -8.49 -32.12
CA ILE A 710 9.51 -9.44 -31.79
C ILE A 710 9.98 -10.86 -32.15
N TYR A 711 10.45 -11.63 -31.15
CA TYR A 711 11.33 -12.77 -31.41
C TYR A 711 11.23 -13.96 -30.46
N ASP A 712 11.70 -15.14 -30.90
CA ASP A 712 11.74 -16.38 -30.11
C ASP A 712 10.38 -16.78 -29.46
N GLY A 713 9.25 -16.29 -29.99
CA GLY A 713 7.89 -16.62 -29.54
C GLY A 713 7.39 -17.99 -30.03
N ARG A 714 6.42 -18.58 -29.33
CA ARG A 714 5.96 -19.97 -29.57
C ARG A 714 4.79 -20.09 -30.57
N ASP A 715 4.17 -18.96 -30.94
CA ASP A 715 3.24 -18.82 -32.08
C ASP A 715 3.90 -17.92 -33.16
N GLY A 716 3.12 -17.11 -33.89
CA GLY A 716 3.66 -16.12 -34.82
C GLY A 716 4.20 -14.85 -34.15
N GLY A 717 5.04 -14.09 -34.86
CA GLY A 717 5.61 -12.84 -34.33
C GLY A 717 4.53 -11.76 -34.14
N VAL A 718 3.86 -11.38 -35.23
CA VAL A 718 2.67 -10.52 -35.18
C VAL A 718 1.51 -11.17 -35.92
N CYS A 719 0.38 -11.35 -35.25
CA CYS A 719 -0.81 -11.99 -35.83
C CYS A 719 -2.01 -11.03 -35.81
N ILE A 720 -2.63 -10.82 -36.97
CA ILE A 720 -3.60 -9.75 -37.23
C ILE A 720 -4.90 -10.36 -37.76
N PHE A 721 -6.01 -10.10 -37.06
CA PHE A 721 -7.30 -10.79 -37.25
C PHE A 721 -8.50 -9.84 -37.18
N ASN A 722 -9.68 -10.32 -37.60
CA ASN A 722 -10.99 -9.69 -37.42
C ASN A 722 -11.01 -8.18 -37.76
N ARG A 723 -10.77 -7.87 -39.04
CA ARG A 723 -10.64 -6.51 -39.60
C ARG A 723 -9.52 -5.66 -38.97
N GLY A 724 -8.52 -6.31 -38.38
CA GLY A 724 -7.35 -5.66 -37.79
C GLY A 724 -6.56 -4.83 -38.82
N ARG A 725 -6.05 -3.70 -38.36
CA ARG A 725 -5.30 -2.73 -39.17
C ARG A 725 -3.95 -2.45 -38.49
N GLY A 726 -3.45 -1.24 -38.64
CA GLY A 726 -2.20 -0.78 -38.03
C GLY A 726 -1.07 -0.58 -39.02
N LEU A 727 -0.05 0.15 -38.55
CA LEU A 727 1.21 0.39 -39.27
C LEU A 727 2.33 -0.38 -38.57
N LEU A 728 2.94 -1.33 -39.26
CA LEU A 728 4.18 -1.99 -38.88
C LEU A 728 5.32 -1.33 -39.67
N GLU A 729 6.13 -0.51 -39.02
CA GLU A 729 7.25 0.23 -39.63
C GLU A 729 8.61 -0.11 -38.99
N ASP A 730 9.62 -0.47 -39.78
CA ASP A 730 11.01 -0.68 -39.33
C ASP A 730 11.22 -1.76 -38.24
N ASN A 731 10.29 -2.70 -38.03
CA ASN A 731 10.41 -3.73 -36.97
C ASN A 731 11.29 -4.92 -37.40
N ASP A 732 11.93 -5.56 -36.41
CA ASP A 732 12.62 -6.85 -36.53
C ASP A 732 11.75 -7.97 -35.98
N ILE A 733 11.39 -8.95 -36.81
CA ILE A 733 10.45 -10.02 -36.44
C ILE A 733 11.07 -11.38 -36.81
N TYR A 734 11.57 -12.14 -35.83
CA TYR A 734 12.50 -13.24 -36.12
C TYR A 734 12.47 -14.44 -35.16
N ARG A 735 12.88 -15.63 -35.62
CA ARG A 735 12.90 -16.92 -34.89
C ARG A 735 11.58 -17.39 -34.25
N ASN A 736 10.46 -16.72 -34.49
CA ASN A 736 9.16 -17.15 -34.00
C ASN A 736 8.78 -18.53 -34.58
N ALA A 737 8.12 -19.35 -33.77
CA ALA A 737 7.89 -20.77 -34.06
C ALA A 737 6.83 -21.03 -35.15
N GLN A 738 6.00 -20.03 -35.48
CA GLN A 738 5.10 -20.06 -36.64
C GLN A 738 5.58 -19.07 -37.72
N ALA A 739 4.68 -18.23 -38.25
CA ALA A 739 5.01 -17.21 -39.23
C ALA A 739 5.60 -15.96 -38.54
N GLY A 740 6.49 -15.23 -39.22
CA GLY A 740 6.93 -13.93 -38.73
C GLY A 740 5.76 -12.96 -38.57
N VAL A 741 4.99 -12.75 -39.64
CA VAL A 741 3.70 -12.04 -39.61
C VAL A 741 2.60 -12.91 -40.22
N LEU A 742 1.41 -12.90 -39.61
CA LEU A 742 0.23 -13.64 -40.08
C LEU A 742 -1.00 -12.73 -40.11
N ILE A 743 -1.73 -12.73 -41.21
CA ILE A 743 -2.86 -11.81 -41.44
C ILE A 743 -4.06 -12.61 -41.98
N SER A 744 -5.19 -12.58 -41.27
CA SER A 744 -6.44 -13.27 -41.65
C SER A 744 -7.69 -12.44 -41.33
N THR A 745 -8.86 -12.93 -41.76
CA THR A 745 -10.21 -12.40 -41.46
C THR A 745 -10.34 -10.90 -41.75
N GLU A 746 -10.33 -10.52 -43.04
CA GLU A 746 -10.54 -9.15 -43.54
C GLU A 746 -9.53 -8.09 -43.04
N SER A 747 -8.43 -8.53 -42.43
CA SER A 747 -7.40 -7.62 -41.88
C SER A 747 -6.53 -7.03 -42.98
N ASN A 748 -6.33 -5.71 -42.95
CA ASN A 748 -5.64 -4.96 -44.00
C ASN A 748 -4.66 -3.91 -43.41
N PRO A 749 -3.54 -4.36 -42.81
CA PRO A 749 -2.51 -3.49 -42.25
C PRO A 749 -1.52 -2.95 -43.31
N VAL A 750 -0.68 -2.00 -42.90
CA VAL A 750 0.45 -1.48 -43.69
C VAL A 750 1.76 -2.00 -43.11
N LEU A 751 2.56 -2.71 -43.90
CA LEU A 751 3.90 -3.18 -43.54
C LEU A 751 4.94 -2.41 -44.36
N LYS A 752 5.83 -1.69 -43.68
CA LYS A 752 6.85 -0.82 -44.28
C LYS A 752 8.25 -1.07 -43.70
N ARG A 753 9.23 -1.40 -44.55
CA ARG A 753 10.66 -1.60 -44.18
C ARG A 753 10.97 -2.63 -43.07
N ASN A 754 10.03 -3.50 -42.71
CA ASN A 754 10.26 -4.52 -41.68
C ASN A 754 11.24 -5.60 -42.17
N ARG A 755 11.99 -6.20 -41.24
CA ARG A 755 12.88 -7.34 -41.49
C ARG A 755 12.27 -8.59 -40.83
N ILE A 756 11.99 -9.61 -41.63
CA ILE A 756 11.28 -10.83 -41.17
C ILE A 756 12.09 -12.08 -41.55
N PHE A 757 12.72 -12.72 -40.55
CA PHE A 757 13.78 -13.72 -40.81
C PHE A 757 13.88 -14.83 -39.76
N GLU A 758 14.56 -15.94 -40.10
CA GLU A 758 14.72 -17.13 -39.24
C GLU A 758 13.39 -17.77 -38.74
N GLY A 759 12.23 -17.34 -39.26
CA GLY A 759 10.90 -17.82 -38.83
C GLY A 759 10.66 -19.28 -39.22
N ARG A 760 10.10 -20.08 -38.31
CA ARG A 760 10.03 -21.54 -38.49
C ARG A 760 9.00 -21.98 -39.54
N ALA A 761 7.80 -21.40 -39.57
CA ALA A 761 6.76 -21.82 -40.52
C ALA A 761 6.89 -21.09 -41.85
N ALA A 762 6.98 -19.75 -41.83
CA ALA A 762 7.11 -18.87 -43.00
C ALA A 762 7.52 -17.44 -42.57
N GLY A 763 7.84 -16.57 -43.53
CA GLY A 763 8.03 -15.13 -43.27
C GLY A 763 6.71 -14.39 -43.06
N LEU A 764 5.87 -14.33 -44.11
CA LEU A 764 4.55 -13.70 -44.09
C LEU A 764 3.48 -14.70 -44.56
N CYS A 765 2.40 -14.84 -43.80
CA CYS A 765 1.23 -15.65 -44.15
C CYS A 765 -0.01 -14.74 -44.34
N LEU A 766 -0.71 -14.89 -45.46
CA LEU A 766 -1.90 -14.12 -45.83
C LEU A 766 -3.07 -15.06 -46.14
N ALA A 767 -4.22 -14.87 -45.49
CA ALA A 767 -5.41 -15.64 -45.81
C ALA A 767 -6.05 -15.22 -47.15
N THR A 768 -7.05 -15.98 -47.61
CA THR A 768 -7.92 -15.57 -48.72
C THR A 768 -8.51 -14.17 -48.48
N ASP A 769 -8.55 -13.37 -49.54
CA ASP A 769 -9.03 -11.98 -49.61
C ASP A 769 -8.35 -10.93 -48.72
N VAL A 770 -7.29 -11.30 -47.98
CA VAL A 770 -6.42 -10.35 -47.25
C VAL A 770 -5.45 -9.65 -48.21
N ARG A 771 -5.38 -8.31 -48.17
CA ARG A 771 -4.58 -7.48 -49.10
C ARG A 771 -3.80 -6.35 -48.39
N PRO A 772 -2.77 -6.67 -47.58
CA PRO A 772 -1.97 -5.68 -46.87
C PRO A 772 -1.15 -4.81 -47.83
N VAL A 773 -0.85 -3.58 -47.42
CA VAL A 773 0.05 -2.69 -48.16
C VAL A 773 1.49 -2.99 -47.78
N LEU A 774 2.24 -3.65 -48.67
CA LEU A 774 3.66 -3.98 -48.47
C LEU A 774 4.55 -2.95 -49.16
N ARG A 775 5.53 -2.38 -48.43
CA ARG A 775 6.55 -1.46 -48.97
C ARG A 775 7.93 -1.76 -48.37
N GLU A 776 8.95 -1.96 -49.20
CA GLU A 776 10.37 -2.06 -48.79
C GLU A 776 10.72 -3.14 -47.73
N ASN A 777 9.80 -4.06 -47.39
CA ASN A 777 10.05 -5.12 -46.41
C ASN A 777 11.06 -6.16 -46.94
N ARG A 778 11.89 -6.71 -46.05
CA ARG A 778 12.88 -7.75 -46.38
C ARG A 778 12.52 -9.05 -45.67
N MET A 779 12.34 -10.12 -46.42
CA MET A 779 12.02 -11.46 -45.90
C MET A 779 13.09 -12.44 -46.39
N TYR A 780 13.80 -13.09 -45.48
CA TYR A 780 15.00 -13.89 -45.79
C TYR A 780 15.22 -14.97 -44.71
N ASP A 781 15.93 -16.04 -45.04
CA ASP A 781 16.31 -17.15 -44.13
C ASP A 781 15.17 -17.80 -43.31
N ASN A 782 13.91 -17.60 -43.73
CA ASN A 782 12.76 -18.27 -43.14
C ASN A 782 12.75 -19.75 -43.53
N HIS A 783 12.42 -20.62 -42.58
CA HIS A 783 12.56 -22.06 -42.75
C HIS A 783 11.46 -22.68 -43.62
N ASN A 784 10.36 -22.00 -43.91
CA ASN A 784 9.31 -22.46 -44.83
C ASN A 784 8.88 -23.92 -44.57
N ALA A 785 8.66 -24.27 -43.29
CA ALA A 785 8.40 -25.65 -42.88
C ALA A 785 7.08 -26.22 -43.43
N VAL A 786 6.11 -25.36 -43.75
CA VAL A 786 4.85 -25.74 -44.41
C VAL A 786 5.16 -26.18 -45.84
N ASP A 787 5.71 -25.29 -46.67
CA ASP A 787 6.07 -25.53 -48.08
C ASP A 787 6.92 -26.81 -48.25
N ARG A 788 7.92 -27.01 -47.38
CA ARG A 788 8.80 -28.19 -47.44
C ARG A 788 8.10 -29.51 -47.11
N ALA A 789 7.04 -29.48 -46.32
CA ALA A 789 6.23 -30.66 -46.01
C ALA A 789 5.14 -30.88 -47.08
N VAL A 790 4.60 -29.80 -47.65
CA VAL A 790 3.75 -29.82 -48.85
C VAL A 790 4.50 -30.51 -49.99
N ALA A 791 5.69 -30.03 -50.34
CA ALA A 791 6.56 -30.60 -51.38
C ALA A 791 7.04 -32.04 -51.10
N ARG A 792 6.90 -32.55 -49.87
CA ARG A 792 7.21 -33.94 -49.49
C ARG A 792 5.97 -34.86 -49.47
N GLY A 793 4.79 -34.38 -49.85
CA GLY A 793 3.56 -35.16 -49.83
C GLY A 793 3.02 -35.45 -48.42
N TYR A 794 3.50 -34.76 -47.38
CA TYR A 794 3.07 -34.99 -46.00
C TYR A 794 1.75 -34.26 -45.71
N CYS A 795 0.80 -34.94 -45.07
CA CYS A 795 -0.39 -34.31 -44.51
C CYS A 795 -0.01 -33.22 -43.51
N LEU A 796 -0.60 -32.02 -43.62
CA LEU A 796 -0.29 -30.87 -42.77
C LEU A 796 -0.54 -31.14 -41.28
N PHE A 797 -1.39 -32.13 -40.94
CA PHE A 797 -1.58 -32.60 -39.56
C PHE A 797 -0.27 -33.02 -38.88
N LYS A 798 0.73 -33.51 -39.64
CA LYS A 798 2.06 -33.86 -39.12
C LYS A 798 2.96 -32.65 -38.80
N ILE A 799 2.55 -31.44 -39.20
CA ILE A 799 3.24 -30.18 -38.90
C ILE A 799 2.48 -29.43 -37.80
N SER A 800 1.14 -29.39 -37.93
CA SER A 800 0.22 -28.70 -37.03
C SER A 800 0.12 -29.41 -35.67
N SER A 801 0.11 -30.75 -35.67
CA SER A 801 -0.49 -31.54 -34.58
C SER A 801 -1.88 -30.97 -34.22
N CYS A 802 -2.25 -30.96 -32.94
CA CYS A 802 -3.39 -30.25 -32.38
C CYS A 802 -3.02 -28.90 -31.72
N THR A 803 -1.74 -28.48 -31.73
CA THR A 803 -1.26 -27.28 -30.99
C THR A 803 -0.71 -26.15 -31.87
N SER A 804 -0.76 -26.28 -33.19
CA SER A 804 -0.34 -25.26 -34.17
C SER A 804 -1.35 -25.27 -35.33
N PHE A 805 -1.56 -24.12 -35.96
CA PHE A 805 -2.46 -23.97 -37.11
C PHE A 805 -1.71 -23.30 -38.28
N PRO A 806 -0.94 -24.07 -39.07
CA PRO A 806 -0.25 -23.53 -40.23
C PRO A 806 -1.26 -23.02 -41.25
N MET A 807 -1.01 -21.83 -41.80
CA MET A 807 -1.83 -21.26 -42.85
C MET A 807 -1.51 -21.94 -44.19
N HIS A 808 -2.54 -22.47 -44.87
CA HIS A 808 -2.39 -23.15 -46.16
C HIS A 808 -3.72 -23.20 -46.93
N ASP A 809 -3.71 -23.65 -48.18
CA ASP A 809 -4.89 -24.08 -48.93
C ASP A 809 -5.57 -25.31 -48.30
N PHE A 810 -6.88 -25.19 -48.06
CA PHE A 810 -7.76 -26.25 -47.59
C PHE A 810 -8.97 -26.46 -48.50
N TYR A 811 -9.38 -27.71 -48.60
CA TYR A 811 -10.40 -28.21 -49.52
C TYR A 811 -11.50 -28.96 -48.77
N ARG A 812 -12.70 -29.01 -49.34
CA ARG A 812 -13.77 -29.91 -48.93
C ARG A 812 -13.91 -31.04 -49.95
N CYS A 813 -13.94 -32.28 -49.49
CA CYS A 813 -14.28 -33.44 -50.28
C CYS A 813 -15.80 -33.64 -50.32
N VAL A 814 -16.41 -33.28 -51.45
CA VAL A 814 -17.85 -33.47 -51.72
C VAL A 814 -18.23 -34.94 -51.61
N THR A 815 -17.39 -35.84 -52.14
CA THR A 815 -17.58 -37.31 -52.05
C THR A 815 -17.64 -37.82 -50.62
N CYS A 816 -16.86 -37.24 -49.69
CA CYS A 816 -16.85 -37.59 -48.27
C CYS A 816 -17.73 -36.68 -47.41
N ARG A 817 -18.57 -35.82 -48.01
CA ARG A 817 -19.51 -34.91 -47.32
C ARG A 817 -18.90 -33.98 -46.26
N THR A 818 -17.61 -33.66 -46.39
CA THR A 818 -16.94 -32.67 -45.51
C THR A 818 -17.62 -31.30 -45.63
N THR A 819 -17.77 -30.59 -44.51
CA THR A 819 -18.24 -29.19 -44.49
C THR A 819 -17.08 -28.20 -44.51
N ASP A 820 -17.36 -26.91 -44.68
CA ASP A 820 -16.37 -25.82 -44.61
C ASP A 820 -15.71 -25.66 -43.21
N ARG A 821 -16.12 -26.47 -42.23
CA ARG A 821 -15.52 -26.61 -40.89
C ARG A 821 -14.58 -27.82 -40.76
N ASN A 822 -14.71 -28.83 -41.62
CA ASN A 822 -14.01 -30.11 -41.51
C ASN A 822 -13.16 -30.35 -42.77
N ALA A 823 -12.07 -29.60 -42.91
CA ALA A 823 -11.37 -29.44 -44.19
C ALA A 823 -10.11 -30.30 -44.32
N ILE A 824 -9.74 -30.62 -45.56
CA ILE A 824 -8.58 -31.45 -45.90
C ILE A 824 -7.51 -30.66 -46.65
N CYS A 825 -6.25 -30.90 -46.34
CA CYS A 825 -5.12 -30.19 -46.95
C CYS A 825 -4.78 -30.69 -48.36
N VAL A 826 -3.99 -29.90 -49.10
CA VAL A 826 -3.54 -30.20 -50.48
C VAL A 826 -2.92 -31.60 -50.66
N ASN A 827 -2.22 -32.13 -49.66
CA ASN A 827 -1.65 -33.48 -49.77
C ASN A 827 -2.67 -34.59 -49.49
N CYS A 828 -3.73 -34.32 -48.74
CA CYS A 828 -4.82 -35.28 -48.52
C CYS A 828 -5.70 -35.44 -49.76
N ILE A 829 -5.86 -34.40 -50.61
CA ILE A 829 -6.57 -34.56 -51.89
C ILE A 829 -5.80 -35.43 -52.89
N SER A 830 -4.47 -35.40 -52.86
CA SER A 830 -3.62 -36.21 -53.76
C SER A 830 -3.34 -37.64 -53.26
N VAL A 831 -3.45 -37.89 -51.95
CA VAL A 831 -3.17 -39.19 -51.33
C VAL A 831 -4.47 -39.88 -50.90
N CYS A 832 -5.11 -39.44 -49.81
CA CYS A 832 -6.21 -40.15 -49.17
C CYS A 832 -7.56 -40.02 -49.93
N HIS A 833 -7.80 -38.89 -50.58
CA HIS A 833 -9.02 -38.60 -51.34
C HIS A 833 -8.78 -38.58 -52.85
N ARG A 834 -7.76 -39.32 -53.32
CA ARG A 834 -7.37 -39.35 -54.73
C ARG A 834 -8.51 -39.88 -55.61
N GLY A 835 -8.99 -39.04 -56.52
CA GLY A 835 -10.12 -39.37 -57.41
C GLY A 835 -11.49 -39.05 -56.84
N HIS A 836 -11.58 -38.47 -55.63
CA HIS A 836 -12.82 -37.91 -55.10
C HIS A 836 -13.06 -36.51 -55.70
N GLN A 837 -14.33 -36.09 -55.72
CA GLN A 837 -14.66 -34.69 -56.01
C GLN A 837 -14.28 -33.82 -54.81
N VAL A 838 -13.44 -32.82 -55.05
CA VAL A 838 -12.95 -31.86 -54.05
C VAL A 838 -13.12 -30.43 -54.56
N GLU A 839 -13.39 -29.52 -53.64
CA GLU A 839 -13.60 -28.09 -53.90
C GLU A 839 -12.71 -27.28 -52.96
N PHE A 840 -12.10 -26.20 -53.43
CA PHE A 840 -11.32 -25.29 -52.59
C PHE A 840 -12.25 -24.52 -51.64
N VAL A 841 -11.89 -24.41 -50.36
CA VAL A 841 -12.66 -23.67 -49.35
C VAL A 841 -12.02 -22.30 -49.13
N ARG A 842 -10.74 -22.27 -48.76
CA ARG A 842 -9.94 -21.06 -48.48
C ARG A 842 -8.48 -21.42 -48.21
N HIS A 843 -7.63 -20.39 -48.32
CA HIS A 843 -6.29 -20.36 -47.76
C HIS A 843 -6.37 -19.69 -46.39
N ASP A 844 -6.17 -20.42 -45.29
CA ASP A 844 -6.27 -19.88 -43.93
C ASP A 844 -5.68 -20.87 -42.89
N ARG A 845 -5.77 -20.54 -41.60
CA ARG A 845 -5.40 -21.42 -40.48
C ARG A 845 -6.45 -22.50 -40.22
N PHE A 846 -6.18 -23.73 -40.67
CA PHE A 846 -6.94 -24.93 -40.33
C PHE A 846 -6.02 -26.07 -39.89
N PHE A 847 -6.56 -27.03 -39.14
CA PHE A 847 -5.99 -28.38 -39.08
C PHE A 847 -6.52 -29.19 -40.27
N CYS A 848 -5.94 -30.37 -40.53
CA CYS A 848 -6.44 -31.25 -41.59
C CYS A 848 -7.24 -32.41 -40.97
N ASP A 849 -8.57 -32.39 -41.12
CA ASP A 849 -9.51 -33.37 -40.56
C ASP A 849 -9.21 -34.83 -40.91
N CYS A 850 -8.66 -35.07 -42.12
CA CYS A 850 -8.19 -36.39 -42.54
C CYS A 850 -7.11 -36.98 -41.60
N GLY A 851 -6.41 -36.15 -40.82
CA GLY A 851 -5.48 -36.57 -39.75
C GLY A 851 -6.08 -36.52 -38.33
N ALA A 852 -7.26 -35.92 -38.16
CA ALA A 852 -7.97 -35.80 -36.87
C ALA A 852 -8.95 -36.97 -36.61
N GLY A 853 -9.27 -37.77 -37.63
CA GLY A 853 -10.19 -38.92 -37.54
C GLY A 853 -11.68 -38.57 -37.68
N THR A 854 -11.99 -37.29 -37.90
CA THR A 854 -13.34 -36.67 -37.94
C THR A 854 -14.15 -36.96 -39.21
N LEU A 855 -13.69 -37.87 -40.08
CA LEU A 855 -14.29 -38.14 -41.40
C LEU A 855 -14.87 -39.56 -41.48
N GLU A 856 -16.08 -39.70 -42.03
CA GLU A 856 -16.83 -40.97 -42.10
C GLU A 856 -16.14 -42.10 -42.89
N GLN A 857 -15.24 -41.76 -43.82
CA GLN A 857 -14.52 -42.71 -44.67
C GLN A 857 -13.03 -42.76 -44.30
N GLN A 858 -12.71 -43.52 -43.26
CA GLN A 858 -11.36 -43.64 -42.73
C GLN A 858 -10.48 -44.56 -43.60
N ASN A 859 -9.46 -43.99 -44.24
CA ASN A 859 -8.27 -44.72 -44.73
C ASN A 859 -7.06 -43.77 -44.89
N CYS A 860 -6.78 -42.98 -43.84
CA CYS A 860 -5.61 -42.11 -43.82
C CYS A 860 -4.33 -42.94 -43.56
N CYS A 861 -3.58 -43.27 -44.61
CA CYS A 861 -2.39 -44.13 -44.58
C CYS A 861 -1.18 -43.57 -43.77
N LEU A 862 -1.39 -42.54 -42.94
CA LEU A 862 -0.34 -41.75 -42.31
C LEU A 862 -0.56 -41.49 -40.80
N GLN A 863 -1.65 -41.97 -40.19
CA GLN A 863 -1.89 -41.90 -38.74
C GLN A 863 -1.21 -43.06 -38.00
N THR A 864 -0.81 -42.85 -36.73
CA THR A 864 -0.35 -43.91 -35.81
C THR A 864 -0.82 -43.75 -34.36
N GLU A 865 -1.35 -42.59 -33.96
CA GLU A 865 -1.99 -42.39 -32.65
C GLU A 865 -3.25 -41.52 -32.81
N ILE A 866 -4.22 -41.69 -31.91
CA ILE A 866 -5.55 -41.04 -31.92
C ILE A 866 -5.72 -40.25 -30.62
N ARG A 867 -6.13 -38.97 -30.72
CA ARG A 867 -6.66 -38.16 -29.59
C ARG A 867 -7.75 -37.21 -30.08
N ASP A 868 -8.56 -36.75 -29.14
CA ASP A 868 -9.83 -36.02 -29.33
C ASP A 868 -9.64 -34.55 -29.75
N ASN A 869 -10.61 -33.95 -30.46
CA ASN A 869 -10.41 -32.71 -31.24
C ASN A 869 -11.50 -31.62 -31.12
N ASP A 870 -12.29 -31.58 -30.04
CA ASP A 870 -13.26 -30.50 -29.79
C ASP A 870 -12.67 -29.37 -28.91
N THR A 871 -12.06 -28.32 -29.51
CA THR A 871 -12.11 -26.89 -29.06
C THR A 871 -11.17 -25.97 -29.89
N VAL A 872 -11.29 -24.65 -29.65
CA VAL A 872 -10.32 -23.58 -29.99
C VAL A 872 -10.29 -23.08 -31.46
N TYR A 873 -11.14 -22.09 -31.75
CA TYR A 873 -10.96 -21.16 -32.89
C TYR A 873 -10.65 -19.71 -32.49
N ASP A 874 -10.64 -19.38 -31.20
CA ASP A 874 -10.33 -18.04 -30.68
C ASP A 874 -9.52 -18.11 -29.37
N SER A 875 -8.31 -18.68 -29.43
CA SER A 875 -7.44 -18.94 -28.25
C SER A 875 -6.93 -17.69 -27.54
N ALA A 876 -7.12 -16.50 -28.12
CA ALA A 876 -7.02 -15.25 -27.38
C ALA A 876 -8.33 -15.04 -26.59
N ILE A 877 -8.54 -15.87 -25.55
CA ILE A 877 -9.70 -15.81 -24.65
C ILE A 877 -9.81 -14.37 -24.14
N PRO A 878 -10.88 -13.62 -24.48
CA PRO A 878 -11.09 -12.31 -23.91
C PRO A 878 -11.23 -12.48 -22.40
N THR A 879 -10.57 -11.62 -21.61
CA THR A 879 -10.85 -11.58 -20.17
C THR A 879 -12.31 -11.13 -20.00
N GLU A 880 -13.21 -12.08 -19.75
CA GLU A 880 -14.61 -11.80 -19.43
C GLU A 880 -14.63 -11.09 -18.08
N THR A 881 -14.72 -9.77 -18.14
CA THR A 881 -14.77 -8.92 -16.96
C THR A 881 -16.15 -9.01 -16.33
N GLU A 882 -16.35 -9.98 -15.44
CA GLU A 882 -17.37 -9.96 -14.37
C GLU A 882 -17.07 -8.85 -13.34
N THR A 883 -16.85 -7.64 -13.85
CA THR A 883 -16.64 -6.38 -13.12
C THR A 883 -17.33 -5.24 -13.87
N GLY A 884 -18.36 -5.56 -14.68
CA GLY A 884 -19.08 -4.63 -15.56
C GLY A 884 -20.44 -4.16 -15.03
N ALA A 885 -20.91 -4.73 -13.91
CA ALA A 885 -22.04 -4.26 -13.11
C ALA A 885 -21.89 -4.85 -11.69
N ALA A 886 -22.15 -4.03 -10.66
CA ALA A 886 -22.09 -4.40 -9.24
C ALA A 886 -20.74 -4.95 -8.71
N ILE A 887 -19.84 -4.04 -8.34
CA ILE A 887 -19.62 -3.74 -6.91
C ILE A 887 -19.73 -2.22 -6.73
#